data_AF-D6SRG9-F1
#
_entry.id   AF-D6SRG9-F1
#
_cell.length_a   1.000
_cell.length_b   1.000
_cell.length_c   1.000
_cell.angle_alpha   90.00
_cell.angle_beta   90.00
_cell.angle_gamma   90.00
#
_symmetry.space_group_name_H-M   'P 1'
#
loop_
_entity.id
_entity.type
_entity.pdbx_description
1 polymer ?
#
loop_
_entity_poly.entity_id
_entity_poly.type
_entity_poly.pdbx_seq_one_letter_code
_entity_poly.pdbx_strand_id
1 'polypeptide(L)'
;MIRQHPFVMYILELQYDNAALNEQGVFSLSGSHETPGRWNVIEKSHAPLQEELLRLVALSCSGCTAFLNRLDFDLKSLVETRKKNLHLELCWRSHIPQNRTVFASGPVKSAVAITKKGAPRRLGREKARLLPDKYPYLKLSKWCPPSRHTVFAYGSGINLSNADHDFDFHDPFFQLKRIHSLFDSRAGLTHAPSFLASLHYRAVRCRRYMPASILGDLQRFFAACFGLQTSAWMQKDADIAALWEQVPAHLKLPLLPVMDAARHLHDALPSQPNPLHFPGVMILDSPEKYCPQDYFPDWIKLLEQVFPAMQFIVALSPLAYQNFYKNFSWGTLPQFKDYHQHYPPRTTPSAPSSPLSPGTMLMVDVDGRLPNLALMKLARHYREKGYPVQLARKEACVPDAEAVFASCVFNLDSSRRRFFKMQSFYGQKFCGGGSGVDLHMRLPADIEAKDPDFDLYPELQERALGFLTRGCPFKCPFCIVPVKEGRPRQVSDVKSLVQGRKKLILLDDNILAHPECEKLLQELAARKIAVNFNQTLDLSLVDESRAGLLRRIQACNVNFKRSVYHFSLNDDSNLQALRRKYELLAFNSKNNVEFICMYGYNTTLAQDLERFKFLRSLPGAYVFVQQYQPILNGPPPQMENYFDGQADRYIDELIRICFPQCMKSMEKYYRWLSKRYVEAFGTLHMGLVDTIFRYNNRFNRGKYIASLAGTRKIM
;
A
#
# COMPACT_ATOMS: atom_id res chain seq x y z
N MET A 1 6.81 2.13 3.95
CA MET A 1 6.89 2.23 2.47
C MET A 1 6.97 0.83 1.92
N ILE A 2 5.86 0.27 1.45
CA ILE A 2 5.85 -0.95 0.64
C ILE A 2 5.52 -0.44 -0.76
N ARG A 3 6.52 -0.31 -1.63
CA ARG A 3 6.36 0.04 -3.04
C ARG A 3 7.12 -0.98 -3.86
N GLN A 4 6.41 -2.00 -4.34
CA GLN A 4 6.67 -2.81 -5.54
C GLN A 4 5.48 -3.79 -5.66
N HIS A 5 4.38 -3.44 -6.34
CA HIS A 5 3.41 -4.39 -6.91
C HIS A 5 2.66 -3.65 -8.03
N PRO A 6 2.67 -4.18 -9.26
CA PRO A 6 2.07 -5.47 -9.62
C PRO A 6 2.96 -6.32 -10.54
N PHE A 7 2.54 -7.54 -10.89
CA PHE A 7 3.17 -8.29 -11.99
C PHE A 7 2.12 -8.91 -12.91
N VAL A 8 1.47 -8.03 -13.66
CA VAL A 8 0.45 -8.34 -14.65
C VAL A 8 1.10 -8.87 -15.91
N MET A 9 0.54 -9.91 -16.52
CA MET A 9 1.33 -10.77 -17.38
C MET A 9 0.80 -10.95 -18.79
N TYR A 10 1.72 -10.99 -19.76
CA TYR A 10 1.54 -11.74 -21.00
C TYR A 10 2.30 -13.04 -20.89
N ILE A 11 1.66 -14.13 -21.29
CA ILE A 11 2.29 -15.44 -21.34
C ILE A 11 3.06 -15.52 -22.66
N LEU A 12 4.23 -16.14 -22.62
CA LEU A 12 5.07 -16.39 -23.80
C LEU A 12 5.15 -17.89 -24.08
N GLU A 13 5.34 -18.69 -23.04
CA GLU A 13 5.50 -20.14 -23.14
C GLU A 13 5.07 -20.82 -21.84
N LEU A 14 4.44 -21.98 -21.95
CA LEU A 14 4.20 -22.90 -20.84
C LEU A 14 4.85 -24.24 -21.17
N GLN A 15 5.71 -24.73 -20.28
CA GLN A 15 6.18 -26.11 -20.30
C GLN A 15 5.55 -26.89 -19.15
N TYR A 16 5.18 -28.14 -19.41
CA TYR A 16 4.58 -29.00 -18.41
C TYR A 16 5.06 -30.44 -18.52
N ASP A 17 5.03 -31.13 -17.38
CA ASP A 17 5.35 -32.54 -17.25
C ASP A 17 4.37 -33.22 -16.30
N ASN A 18 3.97 -34.45 -16.61
CA ASN A 18 3.05 -35.30 -15.84
C ASN A 18 1.60 -34.78 -15.79
N ALA A 19 1.13 -34.15 -16.88
CA ALA A 19 -0.27 -33.83 -17.11
C ALA A 19 -1.07 -35.09 -17.49
N ALA A 20 -2.30 -35.25 -16.99
CA ALA A 20 -3.01 -36.53 -17.07
C ALA A 20 -3.37 -36.96 -18.49
N LEU A 21 -3.63 -36.01 -19.39
CA LEU A 21 -3.97 -36.30 -20.79
C LEU A 21 -2.88 -35.85 -21.75
N ASN A 22 -2.28 -34.68 -21.51
CA ASN A 22 -1.24 -34.10 -22.37
C ASN A 22 0.18 -34.56 -21.99
N GLU A 23 0.33 -35.41 -20.97
CA GLU A 23 1.60 -35.99 -20.51
C GLU A 23 2.69 -34.91 -20.26
N GLN A 24 3.65 -34.79 -21.19
CA GLN A 24 4.67 -33.75 -21.21
C GLN A 24 4.55 -32.93 -22.49
N GLY A 25 4.77 -31.62 -22.41
CA GLY A 25 4.64 -30.78 -23.59
C GLY A 25 5.06 -29.33 -23.41
N VAL A 26 5.04 -28.62 -24.53
CA VAL A 26 5.34 -27.21 -24.64
C VAL A 26 4.18 -26.53 -25.36
N PHE A 27 3.64 -25.49 -24.74
CA PHE A 27 2.64 -24.61 -25.33
C PHE A 27 3.26 -23.23 -25.56
N SER A 28 3.70 -23.00 -26.79
CA SER A 28 4.25 -21.72 -27.25
C SER A 28 3.14 -20.85 -27.82
N LEU A 29 3.09 -19.60 -27.38
CA LEU A 29 2.12 -18.63 -27.88
C LEU A 29 2.63 -17.99 -29.18
N SER A 30 1.71 -17.50 -30.00
CA SER A 30 2.00 -16.84 -31.26
C SER A 30 2.81 -15.55 -31.06
N GLY A 31 3.51 -15.12 -32.11
CA GLY A 31 4.39 -13.94 -32.09
C GLY A 31 5.77 -14.23 -31.53
N SER A 32 6.48 -13.16 -31.13
CA SER A 32 7.83 -13.27 -30.56
C SER A 32 7.79 -13.01 -29.04
N HIS A 33 8.88 -13.33 -28.35
CA HIS A 33 9.02 -12.97 -26.94
C HIS A 33 9.01 -11.46 -26.71
N GLU A 34 9.33 -10.66 -27.74
CA GLU A 34 9.31 -9.20 -27.72
C GLU A 34 7.94 -8.61 -28.02
N THR A 35 7.22 -9.23 -28.95
CA THR A 35 5.90 -8.83 -29.44
C THR A 35 4.98 -10.05 -29.43
N PRO A 36 4.44 -10.43 -28.24
CA PRO A 36 3.53 -11.56 -28.15
C PRO A 36 2.27 -11.31 -28.99
N GLY A 37 1.78 -12.36 -29.62
CA GLY A 37 0.56 -12.31 -30.41
C GLY A 37 -0.66 -12.11 -29.52
N ARG A 38 -1.60 -11.31 -30.02
CA ARG A 38 -2.84 -10.99 -29.31
C ARG A 38 -3.75 -12.20 -29.19
N TRP A 39 -3.96 -12.92 -30.29
CA TRP A 39 -4.86 -14.07 -30.36
C TRP A 39 -4.07 -15.35 -30.50
N ASN A 40 -4.37 -16.33 -29.65
CA ASN A 40 -3.71 -17.63 -29.63
C ASN A 40 -4.81 -18.68 -29.68
N VAL A 41 -5.09 -19.15 -30.90
CA VAL A 41 -6.25 -19.99 -31.18
C VAL A 41 -5.81 -21.45 -31.25
N ILE A 42 -6.54 -22.30 -30.55
CA ILE A 42 -6.29 -23.73 -30.44
C ILE A 42 -7.45 -24.46 -31.10
N GLU A 43 -7.14 -25.32 -32.07
CA GLU A 43 -8.14 -26.22 -32.64
C GLU A 43 -8.48 -27.33 -31.64
N LYS A 44 -9.75 -27.45 -31.29
CA LYS A 44 -10.27 -28.42 -30.31
C LYS A 44 -10.62 -29.75 -30.98
N SER A 45 -9.65 -30.35 -31.68
CA SER A 45 -9.84 -31.63 -32.38
C SER A 45 -10.02 -32.80 -31.39
N HIS A 46 -9.50 -32.67 -30.17
CA HIS A 46 -9.65 -33.66 -29.08
C HIS A 46 -10.03 -32.96 -27.77
N ALA A 47 -11.33 -32.67 -27.60
CA ALA A 47 -11.85 -31.81 -26.54
C ALA A 47 -11.22 -32.00 -25.13
N PRO A 48 -11.05 -33.23 -24.59
CA PRO A 48 -10.44 -33.41 -23.27
C PRO A 48 -8.99 -32.90 -23.18
N LEU A 49 -8.18 -33.08 -24.22
CA LEU A 49 -6.78 -32.64 -24.25
C LEU A 49 -6.68 -31.11 -24.20
N GLN A 50 -7.46 -30.42 -25.03
CA GLN A 50 -7.45 -28.95 -25.04
C GLN A 50 -8.06 -28.36 -23.76
N GLU A 51 -9.09 -28.97 -23.18
CA GLU A 51 -9.64 -28.53 -21.89
C GLU A 51 -8.62 -28.66 -20.75
N GLU A 52 -7.89 -29.77 -20.69
CA GLU A 52 -6.79 -29.92 -19.75
C GLU A 52 -5.74 -28.83 -19.98
N LEU A 53 -5.29 -28.62 -21.22
CA LEU A 53 -4.28 -27.61 -21.55
C LEU A 53 -4.70 -26.21 -21.07
N LEU A 54 -5.93 -25.77 -21.35
CA LEU A 54 -6.44 -24.48 -20.88
C LEU A 54 -6.41 -24.37 -19.34
N ARG A 55 -6.75 -25.45 -18.64
CA ARG A 55 -6.67 -25.51 -17.16
C ARG A 55 -5.23 -25.42 -16.68
N LEU A 56 -4.27 -26.10 -17.33
CA LEU A 56 -2.84 -26.00 -16.99
C LEU A 56 -2.34 -24.56 -17.14
N VAL A 57 -2.72 -23.88 -18.23
CA VAL A 57 -2.43 -22.46 -18.46
C VAL A 57 -3.01 -21.62 -17.30
N ALA A 58 -4.30 -21.74 -17.00
CA ALA A 58 -4.95 -20.99 -15.93
C ALA A 58 -4.30 -21.21 -14.54
N LEU A 59 -3.93 -22.45 -14.20
CA LEU A 59 -3.24 -22.77 -12.94
C LEU A 59 -1.87 -22.09 -12.85
N SER A 60 -1.10 -22.13 -13.95
CA SER A 60 0.25 -21.58 -14.00
C SER A 60 0.29 -20.05 -13.83
N CYS A 61 -0.70 -19.34 -14.39
CA CYS A 61 -0.76 -17.88 -14.42
C CYS A 61 -1.64 -17.25 -13.32
N SER A 62 -2.35 -18.06 -12.53
CA SER A 62 -3.16 -17.61 -11.38
C SER A 62 -2.37 -16.85 -10.31
N GLY A 63 -1.05 -17.03 -10.27
CA GLY A 63 -0.10 -16.21 -9.50
C GLY A 63 -0.09 -16.44 -7.98
N CYS A 64 -1.04 -17.20 -7.43
CA CYS A 64 -1.16 -17.49 -6.02
C CYS A 64 -1.59 -18.94 -5.76
N THR A 65 -0.68 -19.75 -5.23
CA THR A 65 -0.97 -21.17 -4.98
C THR A 65 -1.86 -21.43 -3.76
N ALA A 66 -2.00 -20.48 -2.83
CA ALA A 66 -2.83 -20.70 -1.64
C ALA A 66 -4.32 -20.79 -1.98
N PHE A 67 -4.72 -20.13 -3.06
CA PHE A 67 -6.10 -20.07 -3.50
C PHE A 67 -6.49 -21.32 -4.29
N LEU A 68 -5.57 -21.88 -5.08
CA LEU A 68 -5.86 -23.01 -5.97
C LEU A 68 -6.42 -24.25 -5.26
N ASN A 69 -6.09 -24.45 -3.96
CA ASN A 69 -6.70 -25.49 -3.13
C ASN A 69 -8.21 -25.35 -2.89
N ARG A 70 -8.77 -24.18 -3.18
CA ARG A 70 -10.18 -23.84 -2.97
C ARG A 70 -10.99 -23.86 -4.27
N LEU A 71 -10.38 -24.27 -5.38
CA LEU A 71 -11.13 -24.55 -6.61
C LEU A 71 -12.07 -25.74 -6.36
N ASP A 72 -13.31 -25.63 -6.80
CA ASP A 72 -14.29 -26.72 -6.80
C ASP A 72 -14.00 -27.72 -7.94
N PHE A 73 -12.77 -28.25 -7.94
CA PHE A 73 -12.26 -29.15 -8.96
C PHE A 73 -11.18 -30.05 -8.38
N ASP A 74 -11.22 -31.36 -8.71
CA ASP A 74 -10.20 -32.28 -8.23
C ASP A 74 -8.89 -32.09 -8.99
N LEU A 75 -8.00 -31.23 -8.48
CA LEU A 75 -6.68 -31.01 -9.07
C LEU A 75 -5.84 -32.30 -9.19
N LYS A 76 -6.18 -33.37 -8.46
CA LYS A 76 -5.53 -34.67 -8.61
C LYS A 76 -5.80 -35.29 -9.97
N SER A 77 -6.93 -34.97 -10.61
CA SER A 77 -7.31 -35.53 -11.90
C SER A 77 -6.41 -35.04 -13.05
N LEU A 78 -5.65 -33.96 -12.84
CA LEU A 78 -4.70 -33.41 -13.81
C LEU A 78 -3.30 -34.05 -13.71
N VAL A 79 -3.11 -35.03 -12.82
CA VAL A 79 -1.82 -35.67 -12.56
C VAL A 79 -1.84 -37.08 -13.16
N GLU A 80 -1.03 -37.31 -14.18
CA GLU A 80 -0.91 -38.59 -14.90
C GLU A 80 -0.49 -39.73 -13.97
N THR A 81 0.72 -39.64 -13.43
CA THR A 81 1.29 -40.67 -12.56
C THR A 81 1.37 -40.16 -11.12
N ARG A 82 1.00 -41.00 -10.14
CA ARG A 82 1.13 -40.68 -8.70
C ARG A 82 2.58 -40.77 -8.18
N LYS A 83 3.53 -41.11 -9.06
CA LYS A 83 4.97 -41.23 -8.75
C LYS A 83 5.65 -39.86 -8.75
N LYS A 84 5.25 -38.95 -9.65
CA LYS A 84 5.76 -37.57 -9.73
C LYS A 84 4.64 -36.55 -9.50
N ASN A 85 5.02 -35.28 -9.32
CA ASN A 85 4.07 -34.17 -9.24
C ASN A 85 3.84 -33.65 -10.67
N LEU A 86 2.64 -33.14 -10.97
CA LEU A 86 2.44 -32.30 -12.16
C LEU A 86 3.30 -31.05 -12.00
N HIS A 87 4.17 -30.78 -12.98
CA HIS A 87 5.08 -29.65 -13.00
C HIS A 87 4.65 -28.69 -14.10
N LEU A 88 4.49 -27.40 -13.76
CA LEU A 88 4.19 -26.31 -14.67
C LEU A 88 5.26 -25.21 -14.58
N GLU A 89 5.89 -24.87 -15.70
CA GLU A 89 6.85 -23.76 -15.82
C GLU A 89 6.39 -22.75 -16.85
N LEU A 90 6.29 -21.50 -16.44
CA LEU A 90 5.69 -20.43 -17.19
C LEU A 90 6.73 -19.36 -17.51
N CYS A 91 6.92 -19.06 -18.79
CA CYS A 91 7.65 -17.90 -19.27
C CYS A 91 6.64 -16.79 -19.53
N TRP A 92 6.86 -15.61 -18.94
CA TRP A 92 5.92 -14.51 -19.03
C TRP A 92 6.59 -13.16 -18.87
N ARG A 93 5.91 -12.11 -19.31
CA ARG A 93 6.35 -10.73 -19.25
C ARG A 93 5.48 -9.93 -18.32
N SER A 94 6.07 -9.12 -17.44
CA SER A 94 5.30 -8.33 -16.48
C SER A 94 5.04 -6.88 -16.94
N HIS A 95 3.94 -6.30 -16.47
CA HIS A 95 3.53 -4.93 -16.73
C HIS A 95 3.33 -4.16 -15.43
N ILE A 96 3.92 -2.97 -15.35
CA ILE A 96 4.03 -2.16 -14.14
C ILE A 96 3.41 -0.78 -14.41
N PRO A 97 2.28 -0.43 -13.77
CA PRO A 97 1.72 0.90 -13.79
C PRO A 97 2.52 1.86 -12.90
N GLN A 98 2.95 2.98 -13.47
CA GLN A 98 3.62 4.06 -12.77
C GLN A 98 3.17 5.41 -13.32
N ASN A 99 2.70 6.30 -12.45
CA ASN A 99 2.20 7.64 -12.81
C ASN A 99 1.16 7.63 -13.96
N ARG A 100 0.24 6.65 -13.95
CA ARG A 100 -0.78 6.41 -15.01
C ARG A 100 -0.25 5.88 -16.35
N THR A 101 1.05 5.63 -16.47
CA THR A 101 1.65 4.95 -17.62
C THR A 101 1.90 3.49 -17.27
N VAL A 102 1.79 2.59 -18.25
CA VAL A 102 2.14 1.17 -18.08
C VAL A 102 3.48 0.90 -18.76
N PHE A 103 4.38 0.25 -18.04
CA PHE A 103 5.70 -0.16 -18.53
C PHE A 103 5.77 -1.68 -18.60
N ALA A 104 6.51 -2.22 -19.57
CA ALA A 104 6.82 -3.65 -19.66
C ALA A 104 8.18 -3.95 -19.02
N SER A 105 8.32 -5.12 -18.40
CA SER A 105 9.62 -5.70 -18.02
C SER A 105 10.13 -6.67 -19.09
N GLY A 106 11.36 -7.13 -18.94
CA GLY A 106 11.83 -8.32 -19.68
C GLY A 106 11.06 -9.60 -19.30
N PRO A 107 11.18 -10.67 -20.10
CA PRO A 107 10.65 -12.00 -19.78
C PRO A 107 11.25 -12.57 -18.49
N VAL A 108 10.43 -13.26 -17.71
CA VAL A 108 10.80 -13.99 -16.49
C VAL A 108 10.21 -15.39 -16.52
N LYS A 109 10.76 -16.30 -15.71
CA LYS A 109 10.18 -17.63 -15.51
C LYS A 109 9.68 -17.85 -14.07
N SER A 110 8.59 -18.58 -13.94
CA SER A 110 7.99 -19.00 -12.67
C SER A 110 7.55 -20.45 -12.74
N ALA A 111 7.46 -21.12 -11.59
CA ALA A 111 7.13 -22.54 -11.57
C ALA A 111 6.15 -22.91 -10.45
N VAL A 112 5.20 -23.78 -10.78
CA VAL A 112 4.14 -24.32 -9.90
C VAL A 112 4.13 -25.84 -10.05
N ALA A 113 3.83 -26.55 -8.99
CA ALA A 113 3.54 -27.98 -9.03
C ALA A 113 2.19 -28.29 -8.40
N ILE A 114 1.45 -29.23 -8.98
CA ILE A 114 0.34 -29.91 -8.29
C ILE A 114 0.88 -31.22 -7.77
N THR A 115 0.88 -31.38 -6.45
CA THR A 115 1.45 -32.56 -5.81
C THR A 115 0.66 -33.82 -6.18
N LYS A 116 1.26 -35.00 -5.98
CA LYS A 116 0.54 -36.28 -6.11
C LYS A 116 -0.76 -36.40 -5.31
N LYS A 117 -0.93 -35.56 -4.27
CA LYS A 117 -2.15 -35.46 -3.44
C LYS A 117 -3.13 -34.36 -3.89
N GLY A 118 -2.86 -33.65 -4.99
CA GLY A 118 -3.69 -32.56 -5.52
C GLY A 118 -3.38 -31.19 -4.93
N ALA A 119 -2.45 -31.09 -3.98
CA ALA A 119 -2.12 -29.81 -3.38
C ALA A 119 -1.17 -28.98 -4.28
N PRO A 120 -1.49 -27.73 -4.61
CA PRO A 120 -0.66 -26.80 -5.36
C PRO A 120 0.51 -26.29 -4.50
N ARG A 121 1.68 -26.16 -5.13
CA ARG A 121 2.92 -25.67 -4.49
C ARG A 121 3.68 -24.77 -5.45
N ARG A 122 4.06 -23.59 -4.99
CA ARG A 122 5.07 -22.77 -5.68
C ARG A 122 6.44 -23.46 -5.57
N LEU A 123 7.20 -23.45 -6.65
CA LEU A 123 8.54 -24.01 -6.66
C LEU A 123 9.61 -22.95 -6.35
N GLY A 124 10.83 -23.40 -6.09
CA GLY A 124 12.03 -22.55 -6.01
C GLY A 124 12.78 -22.59 -7.34
N ARG A 125 13.77 -21.70 -7.51
CA ARG A 125 14.58 -21.61 -8.74
C ARG A 125 15.25 -22.94 -9.06
N GLU A 126 15.78 -23.62 -8.04
CA GLU A 126 16.48 -24.90 -8.12
C GLU A 126 15.62 -26.07 -8.61
N LYS A 127 14.29 -25.90 -8.57
CA LYS A 127 13.31 -26.89 -9.03
C LYS A 127 12.70 -26.55 -10.38
N ALA A 128 12.96 -25.37 -10.94
CA ALA A 128 12.44 -24.95 -12.24
C ALA A 128 13.46 -25.27 -13.35
N ARG A 129 13.31 -26.46 -13.94
CA ARG A 129 14.25 -27.14 -14.84
C ARG A 129 13.73 -27.35 -16.27
N LEU A 130 12.43 -27.21 -16.52
CA LEU A 130 11.82 -27.36 -17.84
C LEU A 130 12.22 -26.18 -18.73
N LEU A 131 12.01 -24.94 -18.26
CA LEU A 131 12.38 -23.75 -19.02
C LEU A 131 13.88 -23.41 -18.92
N PRO A 132 14.52 -22.94 -20.01
CA PRO A 132 15.93 -22.56 -20.00
C PRO A 132 16.31 -21.54 -18.91
N ASP A 133 17.53 -21.62 -18.40
CA ASP A 133 18.04 -20.74 -17.34
C ASP A 133 18.39 -19.31 -17.80
N LYS A 134 18.22 -19.01 -19.10
CA LYS A 134 18.42 -17.66 -19.65
C LYS A 134 17.41 -16.63 -19.10
N TYR A 135 16.26 -17.06 -18.56
CA TYR A 135 15.25 -16.16 -18.00
C TYR A 135 15.44 -15.99 -16.48
N PRO A 136 15.37 -14.75 -15.95
CA PRO A 136 15.36 -14.51 -14.52
C PRO A 136 14.20 -15.25 -13.84
N TYR A 137 14.47 -15.86 -12.68
CA TYR A 137 13.45 -16.59 -11.93
C TYR A 137 12.69 -15.67 -10.97
N LEU A 138 11.36 -15.63 -11.11
CA LEU A 138 10.46 -14.91 -10.21
C LEU A 138 9.59 -15.89 -9.41
N LYS A 139 9.80 -15.92 -8.09
CA LYS A 139 9.03 -16.80 -7.19
C LYS A 139 7.60 -16.27 -6.98
N LEU A 140 6.60 -17.12 -7.20
CA LEU A 140 5.20 -16.78 -6.96
C LEU A 140 4.91 -16.55 -5.47
N SER A 141 3.96 -15.66 -5.19
CA SER A 141 3.59 -15.31 -3.81
C SER A 141 2.59 -16.31 -3.24
N LYS A 142 2.56 -16.45 -1.90
CA LYS A 142 1.50 -17.22 -1.22
C LYS A 142 0.14 -16.51 -1.29
N TRP A 143 0.17 -15.20 -1.47
CA TRP A 143 -0.99 -14.32 -1.54
C TRP A 143 -0.55 -13.05 -2.25
N CYS A 144 -1.42 -12.46 -3.07
CA CYS A 144 -1.14 -11.21 -3.75
C CYS A 144 -2.38 -10.30 -3.80
N PRO A 145 -2.19 -8.98 -3.95
CA PRO A 145 -3.29 -8.10 -4.28
C PRO A 145 -3.86 -8.45 -5.67
N PRO A 146 -5.12 -8.08 -5.95
CA PRO A 146 -5.83 -8.49 -7.18
C PRO A 146 -5.26 -7.86 -8.45
N SER A 147 -4.58 -6.72 -8.28
CA SER A 147 -3.84 -6.04 -9.34
C SER A 147 -2.60 -6.81 -9.78
N ARG A 148 -2.18 -7.85 -9.05
CA ARG A 148 -0.92 -8.54 -9.35
C ARG A 148 -1.05 -9.47 -10.54
N HIS A 149 -2.17 -10.16 -10.73
CA HIS A 149 -2.38 -11.07 -11.86
C HIS A 149 -3.77 -10.81 -12.46
N THR A 150 -3.82 -10.31 -13.69
CA THR A 150 -5.05 -10.04 -14.45
C THR A 150 -5.27 -11.17 -15.45
N VAL A 151 -5.73 -12.31 -14.91
CA VAL A 151 -6.10 -13.49 -15.69
C VAL A 151 -7.59 -13.73 -15.53
N PHE A 152 -8.25 -14.02 -16.64
CA PHE A 152 -9.64 -14.43 -16.72
C PHE A 152 -9.70 -15.75 -17.48
N ALA A 153 -10.50 -16.71 -17.01
CA ALA A 153 -10.66 -17.99 -17.66
C ALA A 153 -12.12 -18.45 -17.63
N TYR A 154 -12.68 -18.61 -18.82
CA TYR A 154 -14.08 -18.92 -19.03
C TYR A 154 -14.26 -20.28 -19.70
N GLY A 155 -15.06 -21.13 -19.07
CA GLY A 155 -15.42 -22.45 -19.59
C GLY A 155 -16.49 -22.36 -20.69
N SER A 156 -16.70 -23.48 -21.38
CA SER A 156 -17.70 -23.57 -22.45
C SER A 156 -19.17 -23.56 -21.97
N GLY A 157 -19.40 -23.76 -20.67
CA GLY A 157 -20.70 -23.57 -20.01
C GLY A 157 -20.70 -22.30 -19.17
N ILE A 158 -21.37 -21.25 -19.65
CA ILE A 158 -21.55 -20.00 -18.89
C ILE A 158 -22.87 -20.06 -18.12
N ASN A 159 -22.80 -19.80 -16.82
CA ASN A 159 -23.95 -19.70 -15.96
C ASN A 159 -24.33 -18.23 -15.68
N LEU A 160 -25.59 -17.88 -15.96
CA LEU A 160 -26.21 -16.62 -15.53
C LEU A 160 -26.40 -16.69 -14.01
N SER A 161 -25.52 -16.01 -13.27
CA SER A 161 -25.69 -15.93 -11.82
C SER A 161 -26.91 -15.09 -11.47
N ASN A 162 -27.88 -15.67 -10.76
CA ASN A 162 -29.00 -14.96 -10.15
C ASN A 162 -28.70 -14.55 -8.69
N ALA A 163 -27.48 -14.81 -8.20
CA ALA A 163 -27.12 -14.60 -6.80
C ALA A 163 -26.57 -13.18 -6.55
N ASP A 164 -26.80 -12.67 -5.34
CA ASP A 164 -26.17 -11.44 -4.88
C ASP A 164 -24.64 -11.63 -4.80
N HIS A 165 -23.89 -10.83 -5.55
CA HIS A 165 -22.44 -10.96 -5.60
C HIS A 165 -21.76 -10.10 -4.55
N ASP A 166 -20.70 -10.65 -3.98
CA ASP A 166 -19.82 -9.93 -3.08
C ASP A 166 -19.01 -8.82 -3.77
N PHE A 167 -19.56 -7.59 -3.82
CA PHE A 167 -18.87 -6.36 -4.30
C PHE A 167 -18.04 -5.68 -3.19
N ASP A 168 -18.04 -6.24 -1.99
CA ASP A 168 -17.40 -5.72 -0.79
C ASP A 168 -16.25 -6.60 -0.27
N PHE A 169 -15.82 -7.56 -1.10
CA PHE A 169 -14.68 -8.44 -0.85
C PHE A 169 -14.75 -9.17 0.49
N HIS A 170 -15.93 -9.62 0.91
CA HIS A 170 -16.11 -10.56 2.03
C HIS A 170 -15.35 -11.87 1.83
N ASP A 171 -15.24 -12.34 0.59
CA ASP A 171 -14.50 -13.54 0.24
C ASP A 171 -12.98 -13.24 0.17
N PRO A 172 -12.14 -13.83 1.07
CA PRO A 172 -10.68 -13.67 1.03
C PRO A 172 -10.03 -14.23 -0.24
N PHE A 173 -10.76 -15.05 -1.00
CA PHE A 173 -10.32 -15.79 -2.17
C PHE A 173 -10.98 -15.32 -3.47
N PHE A 174 -11.64 -14.16 -3.47
CA PHE A 174 -12.42 -13.66 -4.61
C PHE A 174 -11.65 -13.58 -5.94
N GLN A 175 -10.31 -13.53 -5.91
CA GLN A 175 -9.47 -13.58 -7.12
C GLN A 175 -9.62 -14.88 -7.91
N LEU A 176 -9.97 -15.99 -7.23
CA LEU A 176 -10.26 -17.26 -7.90
C LEU A 176 -11.47 -17.20 -8.80
N LYS A 177 -12.47 -16.35 -8.49
CA LYS A 177 -13.70 -16.23 -9.28
C LYS A 177 -13.42 -15.95 -10.76
N ARG A 178 -12.29 -15.30 -11.05
CA ARG A 178 -11.83 -14.99 -12.41
C ARG A 178 -11.54 -16.23 -13.27
N ILE A 179 -11.27 -17.38 -12.66
CA ILE A 179 -10.93 -18.62 -13.37
C ILE A 179 -11.91 -19.77 -13.09
N HIS A 180 -12.80 -19.63 -12.11
CA HIS A 180 -13.68 -20.72 -11.64
C HIS A 180 -14.50 -21.37 -12.75
N SER A 181 -15.06 -20.57 -13.66
CA SER A 181 -15.96 -21.11 -14.70
C SER A 181 -15.27 -22.05 -15.70
N LEU A 182 -13.93 -22.00 -15.82
CA LEU A 182 -13.17 -23.00 -16.59
C LEU A 182 -13.09 -24.37 -15.89
N PHE A 183 -13.24 -24.39 -14.56
CA PHE A 183 -13.11 -25.58 -13.73
C PHE A 183 -14.47 -26.15 -13.29
N ASP A 184 -15.50 -25.31 -13.14
CA ASP A 184 -16.87 -25.72 -12.80
C ASP A 184 -17.88 -24.91 -13.63
N SER A 185 -18.64 -25.58 -14.51
CA SER A 185 -19.66 -24.94 -15.35
C SER A 185 -20.85 -24.38 -14.56
N ARG A 186 -21.01 -24.77 -13.29
CA ARG A 186 -22.02 -24.20 -12.39
C ARG A 186 -21.57 -22.89 -11.77
N ALA A 187 -20.27 -22.55 -11.85
CA ALA A 187 -19.76 -21.30 -11.29
C ALA A 187 -20.37 -20.09 -12.01
N GLY A 188 -21.18 -19.33 -11.28
CA GLY A 188 -21.79 -18.11 -11.77
C GLY A 188 -20.76 -17.00 -12.02
N LEU A 189 -20.90 -16.31 -13.16
CA LEU A 189 -20.17 -15.07 -13.44
C LEU A 189 -20.85 -13.87 -12.78
N THR A 190 -20.22 -12.70 -12.85
CA THR A 190 -20.79 -11.45 -12.35
C THR A 190 -22.23 -11.22 -12.80
N HIS A 191 -23.14 -11.00 -11.84
CA HIS A 191 -24.50 -10.51 -12.09
C HIS A 191 -24.45 -9.10 -12.71
N ALA A 192 -24.66 -9.05 -14.03
CA ALA A 192 -24.51 -7.85 -14.84
C ALA A 192 -25.40 -6.68 -14.39
N PRO A 193 -26.70 -6.86 -14.04
CA PRO A 193 -27.53 -5.77 -13.53
C PRO A 193 -26.94 -5.10 -12.29
N SER A 194 -26.53 -5.88 -11.27
CA SER A 194 -25.97 -5.33 -10.04
C SER A 194 -24.64 -4.62 -10.29
N PHE A 195 -23.79 -5.18 -11.16
CA PHE A 195 -22.54 -4.53 -11.53
C PHE A 195 -22.79 -3.20 -12.24
N LEU A 196 -23.66 -3.17 -13.25
CA LEU A 196 -24.00 -1.95 -13.98
C LEU A 196 -24.67 -0.92 -13.07
N ALA A 197 -25.57 -1.31 -12.17
CA ALA A 197 -26.22 -0.39 -11.24
C ALA A 197 -25.19 0.24 -10.28
N SER A 198 -24.26 -0.56 -9.77
CA SER A 198 -23.14 -0.08 -8.94
C SER A 198 -22.21 0.84 -9.73
N LEU A 199 -21.92 0.50 -10.98
CA LEU A 199 -21.07 1.28 -11.87
C LEU A 199 -21.73 2.63 -12.21
N HIS A 200 -23.02 2.62 -12.57
CA HIS A 200 -23.86 3.79 -12.82
C HIS A 200 -23.92 4.72 -11.63
N TYR A 201 -24.23 4.20 -10.44
CA TYR A 201 -24.27 5.01 -9.23
C TYR A 201 -22.94 5.75 -9.03
N ARG A 202 -21.81 5.05 -9.20
CA ARG A 202 -20.49 5.67 -9.05
C ARG A 202 -20.16 6.64 -10.18
N ALA A 203 -20.49 6.29 -11.42
CA ALA A 203 -20.22 7.07 -12.62
C ALA A 203 -21.04 8.36 -12.68
N VAL A 204 -22.37 8.23 -12.58
CA VAL A 204 -23.35 9.28 -12.85
C VAL A 204 -23.72 10.02 -11.56
N ARG A 205 -24.07 9.28 -10.48
CA ARG A 205 -24.54 9.90 -9.23
C ARG A 205 -23.38 10.48 -8.42
N CYS A 206 -22.28 9.74 -8.29
CA CYS A 206 -21.09 10.18 -7.57
C CYS A 206 -20.04 10.89 -8.45
N ARG A 207 -20.27 10.99 -9.77
CA ARG A 207 -19.38 11.68 -10.74
C ARG A 207 -17.93 11.19 -10.67
N ARG A 208 -17.73 9.88 -10.49
CA ARG A 208 -16.39 9.29 -10.43
C ARG A 208 -15.88 9.03 -11.85
N TYR A 209 -14.71 9.60 -12.17
CA TYR A 209 -14.09 9.52 -13.50
C TYR A 209 -13.94 8.09 -14.03
N MET A 210 -13.28 7.20 -13.28
CA MET A 210 -12.98 5.85 -13.77
C MET A 210 -14.25 5.02 -14.00
N PRO A 211 -15.23 4.97 -13.07
CA PRO A 211 -16.52 4.30 -13.33
C PRO A 211 -17.25 4.86 -14.56
N ALA A 212 -17.21 6.18 -14.77
CA ALA A 212 -17.82 6.81 -15.95
C ALA A 212 -17.10 6.42 -17.25
N SER A 213 -15.77 6.28 -17.23
CA SER A 213 -15.01 5.77 -18.38
C SER A 213 -15.42 4.35 -18.73
N ILE A 214 -15.50 3.45 -17.74
CA ILE A 214 -15.90 2.05 -17.96
C ILE A 214 -17.33 1.99 -18.51
N LEU A 215 -18.27 2.71 -17.89
CA LEU A 215 -19.67 2.71 -18.33
C LEU A 215 -19.81 3.26 -19.76
N GLY A 216 -19.09 4.33 -20.08
CA GLY A 216 -19.07 4.91 -21.43
C GLY A 216 -18.47 3.97 -22.48
N ASP A 217 -17.39 3.24 -22.14
CA ASP A 217 -16.81 2.24 -23.04
C ASP A 217 -17.79 1.09 -23.32
N LEU A 218 -18.41 0.54 -22.26
CA LEU A 218 -19.42 -0.53 -22.39
C LEU A 218 -20.61 -0.05 -23.23
N GLN A 219 -21.16 1.13 -22.92
CA GLN A 219 -22.27 1.74 -23.68
C GLN A 219 -21.93 1.84 -25.17
N ARG A 220 -20.79 2.47 -25.49
CA ARG A 220 -20.36 2.76 -26.86
C ARG A 220 -20.15 1.48 -27.65
N PHE A 221 -19.42 0.51 -27.11
CA PHE A 221 -19.05 -0.67 -27.87
C PHE A 221 -20.18 -1.70 -27.94
N PHE A 222 -21.08 -1.75 -26.95
CA PHE A 222 -22.29 -2.58 -27.06
C PHE A 222 -23.23 -2.07 -28.14
N ALA A 223 -23.37 -0.75 -28.28
CA ALA A 223 -24.11 -0.15 -29.38
C ALA A 223 -23.43 -0.39 -30.73
N ALA A 224 -22.10 -0.21 -30.82
CA ALA A 224 -21.36 -0.31 -32.08
C ALA A 224 -21.22 -1.75 -32.61
N CYS A 225 -21.11 -2.74 -31.74
CA CYS A 225 -20.94 -4.15 -32.13
C CYS A 225 -22.27 -4.91 -32.23
N PHE A 226 -23.28 -4.55 -31.43
CA PHE A 226 -24.54 -5.32 -31.35
C PHE A 226 -25.81 -4.49 -31.60
N GLY A 227 -25.69 -3.20 -31.94
CA GLY A 227 -26.86 -2.34 -32.17
C GLY A 227 -27.73 -2.11 -30.93
N LEU A 228 -27.19 -2.36 -29.72
CA LEU A 228 -27.93 -2.22 -28.47
C LEU A 228 -28.23 -0.75 -28.16
N GLN A 229 -29.48 -0.48 -27.76
CA GLN A 229 -29.93 0.85 -27.31
C GLN A 229 -29.44 1.13 -25.89
N THR A 230 -28.20 1.60 -25.77
CA THR A 230 -27.55 1.86 -24.46
C THR A 230 -27.48 3.35 -24.10
N SER A 231 -28.01 4.26 -24.92
CA SER A 231 -27.95 5.71 -24.71
C SER A 231 -28.52 6.16 -23.35
N ALA A 232 -29.56 5.49 -22.87
CA ALA A 232 -30.18 5.75 -21.58
C ALA A 232 -29.28 5.40 -20.37
N TRP A 233 -28.25 4.56 -20.54
CA TRP A 233 -27.41 4.09 -19.43
C TRP A 233 -26.61 5.21 -18.74
N MET A 234 -26.47 6.38 -19.34
CA MET A 234 -25.78 7.53 -18.74
C MET A 234 -26.74 8.55 -18.09
N GLN A 235 -28.05 8.35 -18.20
CA GLN A 235 -29.05 9.24 -17.61
C GLN A 235 -29.11 9.07 -16.08
N LYS A 236 -29.39 10.16 -15.35
CA LYS A 236 -29.29 10.19 -13.88
C LYS A 236 -30.34 9.33 -13.16
N ASP A 237 -31.46 9.15 -13.81
CA ASP A 237 -32.70 8.47 -13.41
C ASP A 237 -32.89 7.12 -14.11
N ALA A 238 -31.90 6.65 -14.86
CA ALA A 238 -31.93 5.36 -15.52
C ALA A 238 -32.14 4.20 -14.53
N ASP A 239 -33.16 3.38 -14.76
CA ASP A 239 -33.29 2.07 -14.13
C ASP A 239 -32.44 1.06 -14.91
N ILE A 240 -31.22 0.86 -14.42
CA ILE A 240 -30.24 -0.01 -15.05
C ILE A 240 -30.68 -1.49 -15.06
N ALA A 241 -31.45 -1.93 -14.07
CA ALA A 241 -31.95 -3.30 -14.05
C ALA A 241 -32.98 -3.50 -15.16
N ALA A 242 -33.94 -2.58 -15.29
CA ALA A 242 -34.93 -2.61 -16.36
C ALA A 242 -34.31 -2.50 -17.75
N LEU A 243 -33.29 -1.64 -17.92
CA LEU A 243 -32.56 -1.50 -19.18
C LEU A 243 -31.76 -2.75 -19.55
N TRP A 244 -31.19 -3.46 -18.56
CA TRP A 244 -30.54 -4.74 -18.81
C TRP A 244 -31.52 -5.83 -19.23
N GLU A 245 -32.74 -5.83 -18.68
CA GLU A 245 -33.76 -6.80 -19.07
C GLU A 245 -34.20 -6.66 -20.53
N GLN A 246 -34.12 -5.45 -21.09
CA GLN A 246 -34.39 -5.18 -22.51
C GLN A 246 -33.29 -5.69 -23.45
N VAL A 247 -32.11 -6.07 -22.94
CA VAL A 247 -31.06 -6.69 -23.76
C VAL A 247 -31.58 -8.03 -24.30
N PRO A 248 -31.52 -8.27 -25.62
CA PRO A 248 -31.98 -9.53 -26.21
C PRO A 248 -31.35 -10.74 -25.55
N ALA A 249 -32.16 -11.78 -25.28
CA ALA A 249 -31.72 -12.97 -24.55
C ALA A 249 -30.48 -13.64 -25.18
N HIS A 250 -30.40 -13.66 -26.51
CA HIS A 250 -29.26 -14.23 -27.25
C HIS A 250 -27.96 -13.42 -27.11
N LEU A 251 -28.02 -12.16 -26.65
CA LEU A 251 -26.86 -11.30 -26.38
C LEU A 251 -26.47 -11.27 -24.90
N LYS A 252 -27.34 -11.70 -23.98
CA LYS A 252 -27.01 -11.73 -22.55
C LYS A 252 -25.80 -12.63 -22.26
N LEU A 253 -25.77 -13.86 -22.79
CA LEU A 253 -24.68 -14.82 -22.56
C LEU A 253 -23.31 -14.35 -23.13
N PRO A 254 -23.20 -13.89 -24.38
CA PRO A 254 -21.92 -13.36 -24.91
C PRO A 254 -21.37 -12.17 -24.12
N LEU A 255 -22.23 -11.35 -23.54
CA LEU A 255 -21.81 -10.15 -22.81
C LEU A 255 -21.32 -10.46 -21.39
N LEU A 256 -21.65 -11.63 -20.81
CA LEU A 256 -21.28 -11.96 -19.43
C LEU A 256 -19.76 -12.00 -19.18
N PRO A 257 -18.91 -12.68 -19.99
CA PRO A 257 -17.47 -12.64 -19.80
C PRO A 257 -16.90 -11.22 -19.85
N VAL A 258 -17.47 -10.36 -20.71
CA VAL A 258 -17.07 -8.95 -20.83
C VAL A 258 -17.40 -8.18 -19.55
N MET A 259 -18.61 -8.35 -19.02
CA MET A 259 -19.03 -7.73 -17.76
C MET A 259 -18.22 -8.21 -16.57
N ASP A 260 -17.95 -9.51 -16.52
CA ASP A 260 -17.20 -10.14 -15.45
C ASP A 260 -15.74 -9.68 -15.41
N ALA A 261 -15.06 -9.69 -16.56
CA ALA A 261 -13.71 -9.16 -16.69
C ALA A 261 -13.66 -7.66 -16.37
N ALA A 262 -14.62 -6.86 -16.87
CA ALA A 262 -14.70 -5.44 -16.60
C ALA A 262 -14.85 -5.13 -15.10
N ARG A 263 -15.73 -5.84 -14.39
CA ARG A 263 -15.88 -5.74 -12.94
C ARG A 263 -14.57 -6.09 -12.23
N HIS A 264 -13.95 -7.21 -12.58
CA HIS A 264 -12.74 -7.65 -11.90
C HIS A 264 -11.54 -6.72 -12.15
N LEU A 265 -11.44 -6.09 -13.33
CA LEU A 265 -10.44 -5.05 -13.62
C LEU A 265 -10.72 -3.77 -12.84
N HIS A 266 -11.98 -3.33 -12.78
CA HIS A 266 -12.43 -2.20 -11.96
C HIS A 266 -12.01 -2.38 -10.49
N ASP A 267 -12.25 -3.57 -9.94
CA ASP A 267 -11.89 -3.93 -8.56
C ASP A 267 -10.37 -4.04 -8.34
N ALA A 268 -9.64 -4.55 -9.33
CA ALA A 268 -8.19 -4.76 -9.24
C ALA A 268 -7.40 -3.45 -9.33
N LEU A 269 -7.87 -2.48 -10.11
CA LEU A 269 -7.07 -1.33 -10.55
C LEU A 269 -7.73 0.01 -10.18
N PRO A 270 -8.08 0.26 -8.90
CA PRO A 270 -8.85 1.45 -8.49
C PRO A 270 -8.10 2.77 -8.68
N SER A 271 -6.80 2.73 -9.00
CA SER A 271 -5.96 3.90 -9.27
C SER A 271 -5.65 4.11 -10.75
N GLN A 272 -6.07 3.19 -11.64
CA GLN A 272 -5.90 3.35 -13.08
C GLN A 272 -7.04 4.18 -13.67
N PRO A 273 -6.74 5.16 -14.55
CA PRO A 273 -7.80 5.96 -15.20
C PRO A 273 -8.76 5.11 -16.03
N ASN A 274 -8.23 4.17 -16.82
CA ASN A 274 -9.02 3.19 -17.57
C ASN A 274 -8.51 1.76 -17.28
N PRO A 275 -9.15 1.03 -16.35
CA PRO A 275 -8.80 -0.35 -16.03
C PRO A 275 -8.98 -1.35 -17.16
N LEU A 276 -9.89 -1.11 -18.12
CA LEU A 276 -10.21 -2.05 -19.20
C LEU A 276 -9.07 -2.16 -20.23
N HIS A 277 -8.29 -1.09 -20.37
CA HIS A 277 -7.13 -1.03 -21.26
C HIS A 277 -5.85 -1.62 -20.62
N PHE A 278 -5.98 -2.19 -19.43
CA PHE A 278 -4.84 -2.71 -18.71
C PHE A 278 -4.44 -4.10 -19.23
N PRO A 279 -3.14 -4.43 -19.32
CA PRO A 279 -2.72 -5.73 -19.83
C PRO A 279 -3.26 -6.90 -19.01
N GLY A 280 -3.38 -8.06 -19.65
CA GLY A 280 -3.81 -9.29 -18.99
C GLY A 280 -3.95 -10.45 -19.97
N VAL A 281 -4.46 -11.57 -19.46
CA VAL A 281 -4.77 -12.76 -20.24
C VAL A 281 -6.24 -13.13 -20.06
N MET A 282 -6.91 -13.44 -21.16
CA MET A 282 -8.24 -14.01 -21.18
C MET A 282 -8.22 -15.37 -21.88
N ILE A 283 -8.65 -16.40 -21.17
CA ILE A 283 -8.72 -17.78 -21.64
C ILE A 283 -10.19 -18.11 -21.90
N LEU A 284 -10.51 -18.60 -23.09
CA LEU A 284 -11.87 -18.86 -23.56
C LEU A 284 -11.98 -20.29 -24.08
N ASP A 285 -12.74 -21.14 -23.41
CA ASP A 285 -13.07 -22.48 -23.90
C ASP A 285 -14.38 -22.46 -24.68
N SER A 286 -14.31 -22.82 -25.97
CA SER A 286 -15.46 -22.99 -26.88
C SER A 286 -16.48 -21.84 -26.83
N PRO A 287 -16.06 -20.56 -27.00
CA PRO A 287 -16.97 -19.41 -26.93
C PRO A 287 -18.13 -19.45 -27.93
N GLU A 288 -18.00 -20.19 -29.03
CA GLU A 288 -19.07 -20.42 -30.00
C GLU A 288 -20.29 -21.13 -29.40
N LYS A 289 -20.17 -21.75 -28.22
CA LYS A 289 -21.32 -22.38 -27.53
C LYS A 289 -22.25 -21.38 -26.85
N TYR A 290 -21.74 -20.19 -26.50
CA TYR A 290 -22.51 -19.14 -25.85
C TYR A 290 -22.55 -17.83 -26.64
N CYS A 291 -21.79 -17.74 -27.73
CA CYS A 291 -21.87 -16.67 -28.71
C CYS A 291 -22.37 -17.23 -30.05
N PRO A 292 -23.59 -16.86 -30.50
CA PRO A 292 -24.13 -17.36 -31.76
C PRO A 292 -23.21 -17.02 -32.95
N GLN A 293 -23.14 -17.91 -33.93
CA GLN A 293 -22.20 -17.80 -35.06
C GLN A 293 -22.34 -16.49 -35.84
N ASP A 294 -23.56 -15.99 -36.03
CA ASP A 294 -23.84 -14.73 -36.74
C ASP A 294 -23.27 -13.50 -36.02
N TYR A 295 -23.11 -13.58 -34.69
CA TYR A 295 -22.61 -12.49 -33.84
C TYR A 295 -21.15 -12.67 -33.44
N PHE A 296 -20.54 -13.81 -33.77
CA PHE A 296 -19.19 -14.16 -33.35
C PHE A 296 -18.13 -13.14 -33.82
N PRO A 297 -18.14 -12.67 -35.10
CA PRO A 297 -17.19 -11.64 -35.55
C PRO A 297 -17.32 -10.33 -34.77
N ASP A 298 -18.55 -9.88 -34.51
CA ASP A 298 -18.81 -8.65 -33.75
C ASP A 298 -18.45 -8.79 -32.27
N TRP A 299 -18.62 -9.99 -31.71
CA TRP A 299 -18.19 -10.29 -30.34
C TRP A 299 -16.68 -10.25 -30.18
N ILE A 300 -15.94 -10.78 -31.17
CA ILE A 300 -14.48 -10.68 -31.19
C ILE A 300 -14.06 -9.21 -31.29
N LYS A 301 -14.68 -8.43 -32.18
CA LYS A 301 -14.45 -6.98 -32.30
C LYS A 301 -14.75 -6.26 -30.98
N LEU A 302 -15.81 -6.65 -30.26
CA LEU A 302 -16.13 -6.09 -28.95
C LEU A 302 -15.00 -6.36 -27.95
N LEU A 303 -14.53 -7.61 -27.83
CA LEU A 303 -13.42 -7.96 -26.93
C LEU A 303 -12.18 -7.13 -27.25
N GLU A 304 -11.90 -6.92 -28.54
CA GLU A 304 -10.75 -6.14 -28.96
C GLU A 304 -10.84 -4.66 -28.60
N GLN A 305 -12.04 -4.09 -28.66
CA GLN A 305 -12.28 -2.68 -28.39
C GLN A 305 -12.39 -2.39 -26.88
N VAL A 306 -13.05 -3.27 -26.12
CA VAL A 306 -13.19 -3.14 -24.67
C VAL A 306 -11.86 -3.43 -23.98
N PHE A 307 -11.12 -4.44 -24.45
CA PHE A 307 -9.85 -4.86 -23.85
C PHE A 307 -8.68 -4.78 -24.87
N PRO A 308 -8.24 -3.56 -25.24
CA PRO A 308 -7.23 -3.35 -26.28
C PRO A 308 -5.86 -3.96 -25.96
N ALA A 309 -5.56 -4.16 -24.68
CA ALA A 309 -4.29 -4.72 -24.21
C ALA A 309 -4.40 -6.17 -23.69
N MET A 310 -5.50 -6.87 -23.94
CA MET A 310 -5.67 -8.25 -23.46
C MET A 310 -5.10 -9.26 -24.46
N GLN A 311 -4.33 -10.22 -23.95
CA GLN A 311 -3.92 -11.42 -24.69
C GLN A 311 -5.04 -12.47 -24.58
N PHE A 312 -5.48 -13.02 -25.70
CA PHE A 312 -6.53 -14.02 -25.76
C PHE A 312 -5.95 -15.39 -26.09
N ILE A 313 -6.40 -16.41 -25.35
CA ILE A 313 -6.13 -17.83 -25.61
C ILE A 313 -7.48 -18.50 -25.78
N VAL A 314 -7.79 -19.01 -26.97
CA VAL A 314 -9.14 -19.46 -27.33
C VAL A 314 -9.07 -20.87 -27.89
N ALA A 315 -9.85 -21.81 -27.32
CA ALA A 315 -10.06 -23.11 -27.94
C ALA A 315 -11.39 -23.10 -28.70
N LEU A 316 -11.36 -23.48 -29.98
CA LEU A 316 -12.52 -23.50 -30.88
C LEU A 316 -12.72 -24.91 -31.45
N SER A 317 -13.96 -25.33 -31.64
CA SER A 317 -14.29 -26.52 -32.43
C SER A 317 -13.70 -26.42 -33.85
N PRO A 318 -13.41 -27.55 -34.53
CA PRO A 318 -12.78 -27.53 -35.86
C PRO A 318 -13.49 -26.62 -36.88
N LEU A 319 -14.83 -26.60 -36.86
CA LEU A 319 -15.63 -25.72 -37.74
C LEU A 319 -15.44 -24.23 -37.39
N ALA A 320 -15.55 -23.87 -36.11
CA ALA A 320 -15.37 -22.49 -35.65
C ALA A 320 -13.93 -22.02 -35.87
N TYR A 321 -12.95 -22.91 -35.67
CA TYR A 321 -11.53 -22.65 -35.94
C TYR A 321 -11.31 -22.28 -37.41
N GLN A 322 -11.79 -23.09 -38.36
CA GLN A 322 -11.64 -22.79 -39.78
C GLN A 322 -12.30 -21.47 -40.18
N ASN A 323 -13.50 -21.18 -39.65
CA ASN A 323 -14.21 -19.93 -39.91
C ASN A 323 -13.49 -18.71 -39.33
N PHE A 324 -12.91 -18.86 -38.14
CA PHE A 324 -12.10 -17.83 -37.51
C PHE A 324 -10.88 -17.52 -38.37
N TYR A 325 -10.08 -18.53 -38.75
CA TYR A 325 -8.85 -18.32 -39.52
C TYR A 325 -9.08 -17.65 -40.87
N LYS A 326 -10.19 -17.93 -41.56
CA LYS A 326 -10.48 -17.36 -42.88
C LYS A 326 -10.78 -15.86 -42.85
N ASN A 327 -11.42 -15.39 -41.78
CA ASN A 327 -12.03 -14.05 -41.74
C ASN A 327 -11.41 -13.13 -40.67
N PHE A 328 -10.38 -13.60 -39.95
CA PHE A 328 -9.84 -12.90 -38.80
C PHE A 328 -8.53 -12.16 -39.09
N SER A 329 -8.46 -10.91 -38.64
CA SER A 329 -7.22 -10.12 -38.66
C SER A 329 -6.44 -10.35 -37.38
N TRP A 330 -5.23 -10.93 -37.50
CA TRP A 330 -4.31 -11.16 -36.39
C TRP A 330 -3.70 -9.83 -35.90
N GLY A 331 -4.48 -9.07 -35.12
CA GLY A 331 -4.01 -7.85 -34.47
C GLY A 331 -2.83 -8.12 -33.53
N THR A 332 -2.04 -7.07 -33.26
CA THR A 332 -0.91 -7.15 -32.32
C THR A 332 -1.27 -6.52 -30.98
N LEU A 333 -0.61 -6.98 -29.91
CA LEU A 333 -0.71 -6.33 -28.61
C LEU A 333 -0.03 -4.95 -28.65
N PRO A 334 -0.52 -3.97 -27.88
CA PRO A 334 0.11 -2.66 -27.81
C PRO A 334 1.54 -2.75 -27.27
N GLN A 335 2.44 -1.95 -27.82
CA GLN A 335 3.79 -1.82 -27.29
C GLN A 335 3.81 -0.94 -26.05
N PHE A 336 4.49 -1.42 -25.00
CA PHE A 336 4.70 -0.68 -23.76
C PHE A 336 6.16 -0.25 -23.65
N LYS A 337 6.39 0.89 -23.00
CA LYS A 337 7.75 1.39 -22.73
C LYS A 337 8.49 0.42 -21.81
N ASP A 338 9.78 0.20 -22.06
CA ASP A 338 10.60 -0.63 -21.19
C ASP A 338 10.79 0.05 -19.82
N TYR A 339 10.51 -0.70 -18.75
CA TYR A 339 10.61 -0.24 -17.38
C TYR A 339 12.05 0.09 -16.97
N HIS A 340 13.02 -0.78 -17.32
CA HIS A 340 14.42 -0.64 -16.91
C HIS A 340 15.12 0.52 -17.62
N GLN A 341 14.70 0.85 -18.83
CA GLN A 341 15.19 2.04 -19.53
C GLN A 341 14.77 3.35 -18.83
N HIS A 342 13.55 3.41 -18.30
CA HIS A 342 13.00 4.64 -17.69
C HIS A 342 13.24 4.74 -16.19
N TYR A 343 13.28 3.60 -15.52
CA TYR A 343 13.54 3.44 -14.10
C TYR A 343 14.66 2.41 -13.96
N PRO A 344 15.93 2.84 -14.16
CA PRO A 344 17.06 1.98 -13.86
C PRO A 344 16.85 1.45 -12.44
N PRO A 345 17.22 0.18 -12.17
CA PRO A 345 17.08 -0.40 -10.85
C PRO A 345 17.55 0.65 -9.86
N ARG A 346 16.66 1.06 -8.93
CA ARG A 346 17.15 1.75 -7.75
C ARG A 346 18.23 0.82 -7.25
N THR A 347 19.48 1.27 -7.31
CA THR A 347 20.48 0.74 -6.42
C THR A 347 19.79 0.87 -5.07
N THR A 348 19.31 -0.26 -4.55
CA THR A 348 19.41 -0.43 -3.11
C THR A 348 20.80 0.09 -2.81
N PRO A 349 20.99 0.97 -1.83
CA PRO A 349 22.30 1.05 -1.24
C PRO A 349 22.58 -0.36 -0.71
N SER A 350 23.08 -1.24 -1.58
CA SER A 350 24.18 -2.11 -1.25
C SER A 350 25.12 -1.22 -0.47
N ALA A 351 25.60 -1.73 0.65
CA ALA A 351 26.68 -1.09 1.40
C ALA A 351 27.65 -0.45 0.39
N PRO A 352 28.06 0.82 0.61
CA PRO A 352 28.88 1.53 -0.37
C PRO A 352 29.99 0.60 -0.85
N SER A 353 29.94 0.22 -2.12
CA SER A 353 30.98 -0.60 -2.76
C SER A 353 32.16 0.26 -3.22
N SER A 354 32.08 1.57 -2.99
CA SER A 354 33.24 2.44 -3.01
C SER A 354 33.97 2.26 -1.68
N PRO A 355 35.25 1.84 -1.67
CA PRO A 355 36.05 1.87 -0.46
C PRO A 355 36.01 3.29 0.11
N LEU A 356 35.81 3.41 1.43
CA LEU A 356 35.91 4.70 2.09
C LEU A 356 37.33 5.21 1.86
N SER A 357 37.49 6.52 1.64
CA SER A 357 38.83 7.11 1.69
C SER A 357 39.48 6.75 3.04
N PRO A 358 40.77 6.37 3.07
CA PRO A 358 41.47 6.11 4.32
C PRO A 358 41.28 7.27 5.32
N GLY A 359 41.06 6.96 6.60
CA GLY A 359 40.85 7.97 7.65
C GLY A 359 39.42 8.52 7.76
N THR A 360 38.44 7.96 7.06
CA THR A 360 37.05 8.46 7.09
C THR A 360 36.35 8.18 8.43
N MET A 361 35.76 9.22 9.01
CA MET A 361 34.84 9.16 10.15
C MET A 361 33.41 8.92 9.65
N LEU A 362 32.81 7.80 10.04
CA LEU A 362 31.48 7.40 9.59
C LEU A 362 30.40 7.81 10.59
N MET A 363 29.46 8.65 10.16
CA MET A 363 28.26 9.02 10.92
C MET A 363 27.11 8.12 10.50
N VAL A 364 26.45 7.44 11.44
CA VAL A 364 25.35 6.51 11.14
C VAL A 364 24.06 6.95 11.82
N ASP A 365 23.10 7.44 11.04
CA ASP A 365 21.74 7.68 11.53
C ASP A 365 20.93 6.37 11.42
N VAL A 366 20.71 5.73 12.56
CA VAL A 366 20.16 4.36 12.63
C VAL A 366 18.68 4.33 12.29
N ASP A 367 17.89 5.29 12.73
CA ASP A 367 16.43 5.21 12.66
C ASP A 367 15.68 6.54 12.57
N GLY A 368 16.39 7.66 12.55
CA GLY A 368 15.84 8.99 12.36
C GLY A 368 15.20 9.16 10.98
N ARG A 369 14.11 9.93 10.95
CA ARG A 369 13.57 10.53 9.71
C ARG A 369 13.92 12.00 9.58
N LEU A 370 14.24 12.64 10.70
CA LEU A 370 14.80 13.98 10.75
C LEU A 370 16.33 13.85 10.79
N PRO A 371 17.05 14.81 10.18
CA PRO A 371 18.48 14.97 10.40
C PRO A 371 18.86 14.95 11.88
N ASN A 372 19.95 14.27 12.20
CA ASN A 372 20.36 14.06 13.58
C ASN A 372 21.36 15.13 14.03
N LEU A 373 20.93 16.00 14.94
CA LEU A 373 21.71 17.14 15.42
C LEU A 373 23.05 16.73 16.07
N ALA A 374 23.07 15.63 16.83
CA ALA A 374 24.30 15.16 17.49
C ALA A 374 25.34 14.72 16.45
N LEU A 375 24.91 14.01 15.41
CA LEU A 375 25.80 13.62 14.30
C LEU A 375 26.30 14.84 13.51
N MET A 376 25.47 15.88 13.34
CA MET A 376 25.91 17.13 12.69
C MET A 376 27.02 17.82 13.48
N LYS A 377 26.93 17.86 14.82
CA LYS A 377 27.96 18.45 15.67
C LYS A 377 29.25 17.63 15.68
N LEU A 378 29.14 16.31 15.71
CA LEU A 378 30.29 15.40 15.55
C LEU A 378 30.96 15.57 14.18
N ALA A 379 30.18 15.66 13.10
CA ALA A 379 30.72 15.91 11.76
C ALA A 379 31.51 17.22 11.69
N ARG A 380 30.97 18.31 12.25
CA ARG A 380 31.69 19.59 12.35
C ARG A 380 33.02 19.43 13.06
N HIS A 381 33.01 18.80 14.25
CA HIS A 381 34.22 18.59 15.06
C HIS A 381 35.33 17.85 14.29
N TYR A 382 34.99 16.76 13.60
CA TYR A 382 35.99 15.97 12.88
C TYR A 382 36.46 16.62 11.58
N ARG A 383 35.59 17.35 10.87
CA ARG A 383 36.00 18.13 9.69
C ARG A 383 36.95 19.26 10.04
N GLU A 384 36.73 19.97 11.15
CA GLU A 384 37.65 21.01 11.63
C GLU A 384 39.05 20.47 11.98
N LYS A 385 39.14 19.17 12.32
CA LYS A 385 40.41 18.46 12.54
C LYS A 385 41.01 17.86 11.25
N GLY A 386 40.41 18.12 10.09
CA GLY A 386 40.89 17.64 8.80
C GLY A 386 40.48 16.22 8.43
N TYR A 387 39.60 15.56 9.19
CA TYR A 387 39.14 14.21 8.87
C TYR A 387 38.01 14.23 7.84
N PRO A 388 38.04 13.35 6.82
CA PRO A 388 36.89 13.10 5.96
C PRO A 388 35.71 12.56 6.77
N VAL A 389 34.49 13.03 6.48
CA VAL A 389 33.26 12.60 7.16
C VAL A 389 32.22 12.14 6.14
N GLN A 390 31.63 10.97 6.38
CA GLN A 390 30.56 10.42 5.55
C GLN A 390 29.33 10.03 6.40
N LEU A 391 28.14 10.26 5.86
CA LEU A 391 26.88 9.81 6.45
C LEU A 391 26.43 8.46 5.85
N ALA A 392 26.04 7.53 6.72
CA ALA A 392 25.26 6.36 6.38
C ALA A 392 23.89 6.40 7.08
N ARG A 393 22.89 5.76 6.47
CA ARG A 393 21.53 5.63 7.00
C ARG A 393 21.25 4.17 7.31
N LYS A 394 20.53 3.93 8.40
CA LYS A 394 20.09 2.62 8.91
C LYS A 394 21.20 1.72 9.46
N GLU A 395 22.11 1.28 8.61
CA GLU A 395 23.16 0.32 8.93
C GLU A 395 24.29 0.44 7.91
N ALA A 396 25.54 0.34 8.37
CA ALA A 396 26.73 0.22 7.54
C ALA A 396 27.72 -0.72 8.21
N CYS A 397 28.38 -1.58 7.43
CA CYS A 397 29.44 -2.49 7.89
C CYS A 397 30.58 -2.43 6.88
N VAL A 398 31.32 -1.32 6.88
CA VAL A 398 32.44 -1.03 5.98
C VAL A 398 33.74 -1.08 6.77
N PRO A 399 34.66 -2.05 6.53
CA PRO A 399 35.85 -2.26 7.36
C PRO A 399 36.79 -1.05 7.47
N ASP A 400 36.88 -0.25 6.41
CA ASP A 400 37.91 0.81 6.24
C ASP A 400 37.59 2.12 6.98
N ALA A 401 36.52 2.16 7.78
CA ALA A 401 36.23 3.34 8.59
C ALA A 401 37.28 3.51 9.71
N GLU A 402 37.70 4.75 9.96
CA GLU A 402 38.63 5.08 11.05
C GLU A 402 37.90 5.00 12.40
N ALA A 403 36.77 5.69 12.51
CA ALA A 403 35.83 5.57 13.61
C ALA A 403 34.38 5.67 13.11
N VAL A 404 33.46 5.12 13.91
CA VAL A 404 32.03 5.05 13.59
C VAL A 404 31.22 5.66 14.73
N PHE A 405 30.43 6.69 14.41
CA PHE A 405 29.54 7.37 15.33
C PHE A 405 28.08 7.07 14.97
N ALA A 406 27.39 6.28 15.79
CA ALA A 406 26.01 5.89 15.52
C ALA A 406 25.02 6.57 16.47
N SER A 407 23.91 7.10 15.93
CA SER A 407 22.82 7.65 16.74
C SER A 407 21.53 6.86 16.53
N CYS A 408 21.00 6.31 17.62
CA CYS A 408 19.77 5.54 17.69
C CYS A 408 18.76 6.27 18.57
N VAL A 409 17.70 6.81 17.96
CA VAL A 409 16.71 7.65 18.64
C VAL A 409 15.59 6.82 19.24
N PHE A 410 15.16 5.74 18.57
CA PHE A 410 14.01 4.95 18.99
C PHE A 410 14.40 3.61 19.61
N ASN A 411 13.74 3.24 20.70
CA ASN A 411 13.88 1.94 21.36
C ASN A 411 13.07 0.83 20.64
N LEU A 412 13.30 0.67 19.34
CA LEU A 412 12.66 -0.39 18.54
C LEU A 412 13.59 -1.59 18.38
N ASP A 413 13.06 -2.81 18.43
CA ASP A 413 13.85 -4.03 18.25
C ASP A 413 14.68 -4.01 16.95
N SER A 414 14.10 -3.50 15.87
CA SER A 414 14.80 -3.40 14.58
C SER A 414 15.92 -2.37 14.59
N SER A 415 15.80 -1.28 15.36
CA SER A 415 16.88 -0.31 15.56
C SER A 415 17.98 -0.91 16.44
N ARG A 416 17.63 -1.54 17.56
CA ARG A 416 18.57 -2.20 18.47
C ARG A 416 19.38 -3.29 17.78
N ARG A 417 18.73 -4.15 16.98
CA ARG A 417 19.44 -5.19 16.21
C ARG A 417 20.49 -4.60 15.27
N ARG A 418 20.17 -3.54 14.55
CA ARG A 418 21.12 -2.85 13.65
C ARG A 418 22.27 -2.23 14.45
N PHE A 419 21.94 -1.55 15.55
CA PHE A 419 22.91 -0.92 16.44
C PHE A 419 23.92 -1.94 16.99
N PHE A 420 23.45 -3.02 17.64
CA PHE A 420 24.32 -4.04 18.22
C PHE A 420 25.11 -4.81 17.16
N LYS A 421 24.54 -5.05 15.98
CA LYS A 421 25.28 -5.63 14.86
C LYS A 421 26.47 -4.76 14.46
N MET A 422 26.29 -3.45 14.33
CA MET A 422 27.38 -2.53 14.02
C MET A 422 28.39 -2.46 15.16
N GLN A 423 27.94 -2.44 16.42
CA GLN A 423 28.83 -2.48 17.57
C GLN A 423 29.74 -3.72 17.55
N SER A 424 29.17 -4.90 17.29
CA SER A 424 29.96 -6.14 17.18
C SER A 424 30.90 -6.14 15.98
N PHE A 425 30.50 -5.55 14.85
CA PHE A 425 31.30 -5.52 13.62
C PHE A 425 32.52 -4.58 13.74
N TYR A 426 32.33 -3.40 14.32
CA TYR A 426 33.36 -2.35 14.38
C TYR A 426 34.22 -2.41 15.64
N GLY A 427 33.77 -3.11 16.69
CA GLY A 427 34.51 -3.25 17.94
C GLY A 427 34.90 -1.89 18.53
N GLN A 428 36.20 -1.71 18.79
CA GLN A 428 36.74 -0.50 19.42
C GLN A 428 36.57 0.78 18.60
N LYS A 429 36.31 0.66 17.29
CA LYS A 429 36.06 1.82 16.41
C LYS A 429 34.64 2.38 16.56
N PHE A 430 33.76 1.72 17.31
CA PHE A 430 32.35 2.08 17.42
C PHE A 430 32.06 2.94 18.66
N CYS A 431 31.52 4.12 18.42
CA CYS A 431 30.92 4.98 19.43
C CYS A 431 29.43 5.17 19.09
N GLY A 432 28.52 4.58 19.86
CA GLY A 432 27.10 4.63 19.57
C GLY A 432 26.29 5.12 20.76
N GLY A 433 25.28 5.96 20.51
CA GLY A 433 24.41 6.52 21.55
C GLY A 433 23.02 6.91 21.06
N GLY A 434 22.33 7.69 21.87
CA GLY A 434 20.99 8.20 21.60
C GLY A 434 19.91 7.55 22.47
N SER A 435 18.74 8.17 22.49
CA SER A 435 17.67 7.84 23.45
C SER A 435 17.11 6.42 23.33
N GLY A 436 17.34 5.74 22.20
CA GLY A 436 16.95 4.34 22.02
C GLY A 436 17.91 3.33 22.65
N VAL A 437 19.07 3.79 23.14
CA VAL A 437 20.14 2.95 23.69
C VAL A 437 20.53 3.41 25.10
N ASP A 438 20.85 4.69 25.25
CA ASP A 438 21.26 5.29 26.53
C ASP A 438 20.72 6.72 26.65
N LEU A 439 19.88 6.93 27.67
CA LEU A 439 19.25 8.23 27.95
C LEU A 439 20.21 9.23 28.62
N HIS A 440 21.29 8.77 29.22
CA HIS A 440 22.25 9.58 29.97
C HIS A 440 23.49 9.95 29.17
N MET A 441 23.76 9.26 28.06
CA MET A 441 24.87 9.59 27.17
C MET A 441 24.75 11.03 26.64
N ARG A 442 25.82 11.81 26.77
CA ARG A 442 25.93 13.19 26.26
C ARG A 442 27.13 13.31 25.34
N LEU A 443 27.06 14.25 24.41
CA LEU A 443 28.26 14.69 23.70
C LEU A 443 29.20 15.39 24.69
N PRO A 444 30.53 15.31 24.48
CA PRO A 444 31.48 16.19 25.14
C PRO A 444 31.09 17.66 25.00
N ALA A 445 31.31 18.48 26.02
CA ALA A 445 30.82 19.86 26.08
C ALA A 445 31.35 20.73 24.92
N ASP A 446 32.59 20.53 24.51
CA ASP A 446 33.21 21.21 23.38
C ASP A 446 32.56 20.85 22.04
N ILE A 447 32.12 19.59 21.87
CA ILE A 447 31.39 19.13 20.68
C ILE A 447 29.94 19.60 20.74
N GLU A 448 29.29 19.54 21.91
CA GLU A 448 27.91 20.01 22.10
C GLU A 448 27.80 21.52 21.84
N ALA A 449 28.82 22.32 22.14
CA ALA A 449 28.82 23.75 21.88
C ALA A 449 29.00 24.12 20.39
N LYS A 450 29.35 23.18 19.52
CA LYS A 450 29.57 23.46 18.08
C LYS A 450 28.26 23.70 17.34
N ASP A 451 28.38 24.54 16.32
CA ASP A 451 27.35 24.69 15.30
C ASP A 451 27.16 23.38 14.50
N PRO A 452 25.91 23.05 14.13
CA PRO A 452 25.64 21.85 13.36
C PRO A 452 26.19 21.95 11.94
N ASP A 453 26.79 20.85 11.46
CA ASP A 453 27.18 20.69 10.07
C ASP A 453 25.97 20.37 9.17
N PHE A 454 25.44 21.40 8.50
CA PHE A 454 24.31 21.27 7.58
C PHE A 454 24.63 20.48 6.31
N ASP A 455 25.91 20.40 5.91
CA ASP A 455 26.31 19.68 4.69
C ASP A 455 26.25 18.16 4.89
N LEU A 456 26.22 17.69 6.15
CA LEU A 456 25.98 16.27 6.46
C LEU A 456 24.58 15.81 5.98
N TYR A 457 23.60 16.71 5.98
CA TYR A 457 22.22 16.44 5.58
C TYR A 457 21.76 17.45 4.52
N PRO A 458 22.20 17.30 3.26
CA PRO A 458 21.93 18.25 2.18
C PRO A 458 20.42 18.42 1.93
N GLU A 459 19.60 17.45 2.32
CA GLU A 459 18.15 17.57 2.26
C GLU A 459 17.61 18.74 3.09
N LEU A 460 18.31 19.25 4.11
CA LEU A 460 17.84 20.40 4.91
C LEU A 460 17.72 21.69 4.09
N GLN A 461 18.57 21.87 3.07
CA GLN A 461 18.58 23.08 2.23
C GLN A 461 18.62 24.36 3.10
N GLU A 462 17.68 25.29 2.92
CA GLU A 462 17.61 26.57 3.61
C GLU A 462 17.05 26.51 5.05
N ARG A 463 16.88 25.30 5.61
CA ARG A 463 16.26 25.09 6.93
C ARG A 463 17.32 24.98 8.03
N ALA A 464 17.22 25.87 9.02
CA ALA A 464 17.89 25.70 10.30
C ALA A 464 17.22 24.58 11.11
N LEU A 465 17.98 23.95 12.00
CA LEU A 465 17.54 22.86 12.86
C LEU A 465 18.24 22.97 14.21
N GLY A 466 17.49 22.92 15.31
CA GLY A 466 18.08 22.81 16.64
C GLY A 466 17.16 23.30 17.76
N PHE A 467 17.76 23.61 18.90
CA PHE A 467 17.07 23.98 20.13
C PHE A 467 17.37 25.42 20.52
N LEU A 468 16.36 26.20 20.85
CA LEU A 468 16.49 27.43 21.64
C LEU A 468 16.49 27.07 23.13
N THR A 469 15.62 26.15 23.53
CA THR A 469 15.46 25.69 24.90
C THR A 469 15.42 24.16 24.96
N ARG A 470 15.83 23.58 26.10
CA ARG A 470 15.75 22.15 26.38
C ARG A 470 15.13 21.93 27.75
N GLY A 471 14.41 20.82 27.92
CA GLY A 471 13.77 20.44 29.16
C GLY A 471 12.29 20.81 29.25
N CYS A 472 11.61 20.19 30.21
CA CYS A 472 10.17 20.34 30.43
C CYS A 472 9.89 20.21 31.94
N PRO A 473 9.02 21.05 32.52
CA PRO A 473 8.77 21.01 33.97
C PRO A 473 7.80 19.88 34.35
N PHE A 474 7.05 19.34 33.37
CA PHE A 474 6.08 18.29 33.60
C PHE A 474 6.75 16.92 33.74
N LYS A 475 6.22 16.09 34.64
CA LYS A 475 6.72 14.74 34.93
C LYS A 475 5.82 13.66 34.36
N CYS A 476 5.41 13.82 33.10
CA CYS A 476 4.56 12.85 32.41
C CYS A 476 5.24 11.46 32.43
N PRO A 477 4.61 10.41 32.98
CA PRO A 477 5.29 9.13 33.21
C PRO A 477 5.80 8.42 31.95
N PHE A 478 5.18 8.69 30.80
CA PHE A 478 5.56 8.14 29.50
C PHE A 478 6.71 8.90 28.82
N CYS A 479 7.12 10.06 29.34
CA CYS A 479 7.98 11.00 28.64
C CYS A 479 9.46 10.84 29.03
N ILE A 480 10.36 10.82 28.05
CA ILE A 480 11.81 10.78 28.29
C ILE A 480 12.40 12.12 28.74
N VAL A 481 11.71 13.24 28.44
CA VAL A 481 12.29 14.58 28.54
C VAL A 481 12.77 14.93 29.95
N PRO A 482 12.02 14.67 31.05
CA PRO A 482 12.50 15.04 32.38
C PRO A 482 13.80 14.34 32.78
N VAL A 483 13.96 13.07 32.39
CA VAL A 483 15.17 12.26 32.65
C VAL A 483 16.32 12.68 31.72
N LYS A 484 16.02 12.93 30.45
CA LYS A 484 17.03 13.24 29.43
C LYS A 484 17.50 14.70 29.48
N GLU A 485 16.58 15.63 29.58
CA GLU A 485 16.82 17.05 29.35
C GLU A 485 16.72 17.89 30.63
N GLY A 486 16.04 17.38 31.66
CA GLY A 486 15.87 18.07 32.93
C GLY A 486 14.89 19.25 32.86
N ARG A 487 15.11 20.24 33.73
CA ARG A 487 14.27 21.45 33.81
C ARG A 487 14.47 22.35 32.58
N PRO A 488 13.45 23.14 32.19
CA PRO A 488 13.57 24.10 31.10
C PRO A 488 14.76 25.05 31.31
N ARG A 489 15.60 25.17 30.28
CA ARG A 489 16.69 26.15 30.20
C ARG A 489 16.93 26.57 28.76
N GLN A 490 17.41 27.78 28.57
CA GLN A 490 17.89 28.23 27.27
C GLN A 490 19.25 27.60 26.95
N VAL A 491 19.44 27.16 25.71
CA VAL A 491 20.68 26.56 25.19
C VAL A 491 21.20 27.25 23.92
N SER A 492 20.40 28.13 23.32
CA SER A 492 20.80 28.95 22.17
C SER A 492 19.94 30.22 22.11
N ASP A 493 20.32 31.17 21.26
CA ASP A 493 19.52 32.33 20.89
C ASP A 493 19.05 32.23 19.43
N VAL A 494 18.04 33.02 19.05
CA VAL A 494 17.44 32.93 17.71
C VAL A 494 18.46 33.28 16.62
N LYS A 495 19.33 34.26 16.83
CA LYS A 495 20.31 34.70 15.82
C LYS A 495 21.33 33.60 15.54
N SER A 496 21.91 33.03 16.60
CA SER A 496 22.90 31.96 16.54
C SER A 496 22.30 30.69 15.95
N LEU A 497 21.08 30.31 16.35
CA LEU A 497 20.44 29.10 15.85
C LEU A 497 20.06 29.17 14.35
N VAL A 498 19.52 30.31 13.89
CA VAL A 498 19.05 30.39 12.49
C VAL A 498 20.18 30.70 11.51
N GLN A 499 21.27 31.33 11.96
CA GLN A 499 22.43 31.71 11.13
C GLN A 499 22.01 32.39 9.80
N GLY A 500 21.07 33.34 9.88
CA GLY A 500 20.53 34.07 8.72
C GLY A 500 19.44 33.34 7.93
N ARG A 501 19.18 32.05 8.18
CA ARG A 501 18.09 31.28 7.54
C ARG A 501 16.72 31.78 8.01
N LYS A 502 15.70 31.62 7.16
CA LYS A 502 14.31 32.06 7.42
C LYS A 502 13.34 30.93 7.80
N LYS A 503 13.81 29.68 7.79
CA LYS A 503 13.01 28.49 8.13
C LYS A 503 13.71 27.74 9.25
N LEU A 504 12.99 27.46 10.34
CA LEU A 504 13.54 26.81 11.52
C LEU A 504 12.72 25.58 11.91
N ILE A 505 13.35 24.41 11.90
CA ILE A 505 12.84 23.21 12.57
C ILE A 505 13.27 23.29 14.03
N LEU A 506 12.34 23.70 14.89
CA LEU A 506 12.59 23.90 16.31
C LEU A 506 12.34 22.60 17.06
N LEU A 507 13.37 22.12 17.75
CA LEU A 507 13.38 20.84 18.45
C LEU A 507 13.04 20.95 19.95
N ASP A 508 12.85 22.16 20.46
CA ASP A 508 12.51 22.45 21.86
C ASP A 508 11.46 21.51 22.42
N ASP A 509 11.74 20.90 23.57
CA ASP A 509 10.84 19.93 24.21
C ASP A 509 9.51 20.56 24.63
N ASN A 510 9.55 21.81 25.12
CA ASN A 510 8.39 22.64 25.38
C ASN A 510 8.80 24.11 25.49
N ILE A 511 8.86 24.82 24.36
CA ILE A 511 9.27 26.24 24.34
C ILE A 511 8.39 27.12 25.25
N LEU A 512 7.09 26.80 25.38
CA LEU A 512 6.15 27.59 26.19
C LEU A 512 6.38 27.44 27.70
N ALA A 513 7.11 26.40 28.12
CA ALA A 513 7.48 26.21 29.51
C ALA A 513 8.72 26.99 29.94
N HIS A 514 9.44 27.61 29.00
CA HIS A 514 10.57 28.46 29.34
C HIS A 514 10.09 29.80 29.94
N PRO A 515 10.67 30.29 31.06
CA PRO A 515 10.26 31.55 31.69
C PRO A 515 10.31 32.75 30.73
N GLU A 516 11.33 32.83 29.87
CA GLU A 516 11.46 33.88 28.85
C GLU A 516 10.85 33.52 27.48
N CYS A 517 9.89 32.59 27.42
CA CYS A 517 9.34 32.12 26.13
C CYS A 517 8.77 33.26 25.26
N GLU A 518 8.14 34.26 25.85
CA GLU A 518 7.55 35.39 25.11
C GLU A 518 8.61 36.22 24.38
N LYS A 519 9.78 36.40 24.98
CA LYS A 519 10.92 37.08 24.34
C LYS A 519 11.41 36.30 23.12
N LEU A 520 11.53 34.97 23.24
CA LEU A 520 11.93 34.10 22.13
C LEU A 520 10.90 34.10 21.00
N LEU A 521 9.60 33.98 21.33
CA LEU A 521 8.51 34.03 20.35
C LEU A 521 8.41 35.40 19.68
N GLN A 522 8.56 36.49 20.44
CA GLN A 522 8.60 37.85 19.89
C GLN A 522 9.75 38.02 18.91
N GLU A 523 10.94 37.49 19.22
CA GLU A 523 12.08 37.55 18.31
C GLU A 523 11.85 36.74 17.02
N LEU A 524 11.30 35.52 17.13
CA LEU A 524 10.92 34.70 15.97
C LEU A 524 9.91 35.44 15.08
N ALA A 525 8.89 36.05 15.68
CA ALA A 525 7.87 36.83 14.99
C ALA A 525 8.46 38.09 14.31
N ALA A 526 9.26 38.88 15.04
CA ALA A 526 9.87 40.11 14.54
C ALA A 526 10.82 39.85 13.36
N ARG A 527 11.60 38.75 13.43
CA ARG A 527 12.52 38.33 12.35
C ARG A 527 11.81 37.65 11.17
N LYS A 528 10.49 37.41 11.27
CA LYS A 528 9.67 36.69 10.30
C LYS A 528 10.23 35.30 9.99
N ILE A 529 10.64 34.57 11.03
CA ILE A 529 11.09 33.18 10.89
C ILE A 529 9.86 32.29 10.76
N ALA A 530 9.80 31.48 9.70
CA ALA A 530 8.85 30.39 9.61
C ALA A 530 9.33 29.25 10.52
N VAL A 531 8.44 28.70 11.35
CA VAL A 531 8.81 27.74 12.39
C VAL A 531 8.04 26.44 12.25
N ASN A 532 8.75 25.33 12.25
CA ASN A 532 8.18 24.03 12.53
C ASN A 532 8.40 23.70 14.01
N PHE A 533 7.36 23.82 14.83
CA PHE A 533 7.37 23.37 16.22
C PHE A 533 7.28 21.84 16.24
N ASN A 534 8.42 21.15 16.35
CA ASN A 534 8.49 19.72 16.10
C ASN A 534 8.00 18.87 17.28
N GLN A 535 8.22 19.29 18.53
CA GLN A 535 7.79 18.56 19.75
C GLN A 535 6.42 19.01 20.31
N THR A 536 5.59 19.60 19.45
CA THR A 536 4.29 20.22 19.78
C THR A 536 4.38 21.40 20.76
N LEU A 537 3.31 22.19 20.78
CA LEU A 537 3.07 23.25 21.74
C LEU A 537 2.13 22.73 22.83
N ASP A 538 2.37 23.16 24.06
CA ASP A 538 1.48 22.87 25.18
C ASP A 538 0.34 23.90 25.24
N LEU A 539 -0.87 23.47 24.87
CA LEU A 539 -2.05 24.33 24.84
C LEU A 539 -2.43 24.85 26.24
N SER A 540 -2.12 24.12 27.30
CA SER A 540 -2.44 24.55 28.67
C SER A 540 -1.69 25.81 29.08
N LEU A 541 -0.50 26.02 28.49
CA LEU A 541 0.38 27.16 28.73
C LEU A 541 0.07 28.36 27.83
N VAL A 542 -0.94 28.30 26.97
CA VAL A 542 -1.32 29.45 26.14
C VAL A 542 -2.08 30.48 26.98
N ASP A 543 -1.80 31.75 26.80
CA ASP A 543 -2.59 32.88 27.33
C ASP A 543 -2.75 33.92 26.21
N GLU A 544 -3.33 35.08 26.52
CA GLU A 544 -3.57 36.13 25.53
C GLU A 544 -2.28 36.63 24.88
N SER A 545 -1.21 36.81 25.67
CA SER A 545 0.10 37.28 25.20
C SER A 545 0.71 36.25 24.24
N ARG A 546 0.82 35.00 24.70
CA ARG A 546 1.42 33.89 23.93
C ARG A 546 0.61 33.58 22.68
N ALA A 547 -0.72 33.60 22.75
CA ALA A 547 -1.58 33.44 21.58
C ALA A 547 -1.33 34.56 20.55
N GLY A 548 -1.22 35.81 21.00
CA GLY A 548 -0.86 36.95 20.14
C GLY A 548 0.45 36.77 19.40
N LEU A 549 1.49 36.29 20.10
CA LEU A 549 2.79 35.99 19.51
C LEU A 549 2.74 34.81 18.53
N LEU A 550 2.07 33.72 18.90
CA LEU A 550 1.94 32.52 18.05
C LEU A 550 1.17 32.80 16.75
N ARG A 551 0.17 33.70 16.77
CA ARG A 551 -0.55 34.13 15.56
C ARG A 551 0.34 34.92 14.59
N ARG A 552 1.40 35.56 15.09
CA ARG A 552 2.36 36.32 14.28
C ARG A 552 3.48 35.45 13.70
N ILE A 553 3.63 34.21 14.17
CA ILE A 553 4.63 33.26 13.69
C ILE A 553 4.00 32.38 12.61
N GLN A 554 4.68 32.22 11.47
CA GLN A 554 4.27 31.28 10.44
C GLN A 554 4.62 29.85 10.86
N ALA A 555 3.71 29.20 11.59
CA ALA A 555 3.83 27.80 11.96
C ALA A 555 3.63 26.88 10.74
N CYS A 556 4.57 25.97 10.51
CA CYS A 556 4.69 25.15 9.30
C CYS A 556 4.97 23.68 9.60
N ASN A 557 4.72 22.82 8.62
CA ASN A 557 5.18 21.43 8.66
C ASN A 557 6.70 21.38 8.41
N VAL A 558 7.34 20.23 8.67
CA VAL A 558 8.80 20.06 8.52
C VAL A 558 9.37 20.44 7.15
N ASN A 559 8.56 20.33 6.09
CA ASN A 559 8.94 20.67 4.72
C ASN A 559 8.58 22.10 4.32
N PHE A 560 7.97 22.89 5.20
CA PHE A 560 7.55 24.27 4.97
C PHE A 560 6.68 24.44 3.71
N LYS A 561 5.80 23.46 3.45
CA LYS A 561 4.86 23.45 2.31
C LYS A 561 3.43 23.78 2.71
N ARG A 562 3.10 23.68 4.00
CA ARG A 562 1.79 24.01 4.54
C ARG A 562 1.94 24.64 5.92
N SER A 563 1.06 25.58 6.22
CA SER A 563 0.89 26.04 7.60
C SER A 563 0.24 24.94 8.42
N VAL A 564 0.79 24.66 9.60
CA VAL A 564 0.23 23.74 10.58
C VAL A 564 0.75 24.08 11.97
N TYR A 565 -0.14 23.97 12.96
CA TYR A 565 0.22 24.00 14.38
C TYR A 565 0.16 22.57 14.92
N HIS A 566 1.12 22.19 15.76
CA HIS A 566 1.11 20.90 16.43
C HIS A 566 0.86 21.11 17.92
N PHE A 567 -0.15 20.46 18.46
CA PHE A 567 -0.45 20.39 19.89
C PHE A 567 -0.47 18.93 20.35
N SER A 568 -0.46 18.69 21.65
CA SER A 568 -0.66 17.35 22.23
C SER A 568 -1.98 17.29 23.01
N LEU A 569 -2.65 16.15 22.96
CA LEU A 569 -3.81 15.84 23.82
C LEU A 569 -3.75 14.36 24.20
N ASN A 570 -3.22 14.07 25.39
CA ASN A 570 -2.91 12.70 25.83
C ASN A 570 -3.91 12.13 26.84
N ASP A 571 -4.78 12.95 27.41
CA ASP A 571 -5.89 12.54 28.27
C ASP A 571 -7.12 13.44 27.99
N ASP A 572 -8.24 13.13 28.63
CA ASP A 572 -9.49 13.89 28.55
C ASP A 572 -9.70 14.83 29.74
N SER A 573 -8.64 15.12 30.50
CA SER A 573 -8.73 16.07 31.61
C SER A 573 -8.83 17.49 31.09
N ASN A 574 -9.64 18.32 31.76
CA ASN A 574 -9.69 19.78 31.54
C ASN A 574 -10.03 20.22 30.10
N LEU A 575 -10.75 19.41 29.31
CA LEU A 575 -11.08 19.73 27.90
C LEU A 575 -11.75 21.11 27.73
N GLN A 576 -12.59 21.54 28.67
CA GLN A 576 -13.23 22.86 28.60
C GLN A 576 -12.25 24.01 28.85
N ALA A 577 -11.26 23.84 29.72
CA ALA A 577 -10.20 24.82 29.90
C ALA A 577 -9.34 24.90 28.62
N LEU A 578 -8.99 23.75 28.04
CA LEU A 578 -8.26 23.69 26.76
C LEU A 578 -9.04 24.32 25.61
N ARG A 579 -10.37 24.21 25.58
CA ARG A 579 -11.21 24.92 24.60
C ARG A 579 -11.02 26.43 24.70
N ARG A 580 -11.13 27.00 25.90
CA ARG A 580 -10.94 28.45 26.12
C ARG A 580 -9.55 28.90 25.68
N LYS A 581 -8.52 28.10 25.96
CA LYS A 581 -7.14 28.34 25.53
C LYS A 581 -6.99 28.28 24.01
N TYR A 582 -7.69 27.35 23.36
CA TYR A 582 -7.72 27.21 21.90
C TYR A 582 -8.39 28.41 21.22
N GLU A 583 -9.48 28.92 21.80
CA GLU A 583 -10.22 30.08 21.28
C GLU A 583 -9.35 31.34 21.19
N LEU A 584 -8.39 31.51 22.10
CA LEU A 584 -7.41 32.61 22.06
C LEU A 584 -6.58 32.61 20.77
N LEU A 585 -6.38 31.47 20.11
CA LEU A 585 -5.61 31.36 18.86
C LEU A 585 -6.43 31.77 17.62
N ALA A 586 -7.75 31.95 17.76
CA ALA A 586 -8.66 32.42 16.71
C ALA A 586 -8.59 31.60 15.41
N PHE A 587 -8.46 30.27 15.53
CA PHE A 587 -8.50 29.38 14.38
C PHE A 587 -9.90 29.26 13.78
N ASN A 588 -9.95 29.00 12.48
CA ASN A 588 -11.16 28.67 11.73
C ASN A 588 -10.99 27.33 10.99
N SER A 589 -12.05 26.88 10.31
CA SER A 589 -12.08 25.58 9.62
C SER A 589 -11.06 25.41 8.48
N LYS A 590 -10.45 26.50 7.98
CA LYS A 590 -9.41 26.46 6.95
C LYS A 590 -8.00 26.26 7.53
N ASN A 591 -7.82 26.47 8.84
CA ASN A 591 -6.54 26.21 9.49
C ASN A 591 -6.24 24.71 9.56
N ASN A 592 -4.96 24.36 9.67
CA ASN A 592 -4.53 22.99 9.93
C ASN A 592 -3.95 22.93 11.35
N VAL A 593 -4.68 22.34 12.28
CA VAL A 593 -4.23 22.22 13.66
C VAL A 593 -4.19 20.75 14.04
N GLU A 594 -2.99 20.19 14.04
CA GLU A 594 -2.76 18.78 14.29
C GLU A 594 -2.58 18.53 15.79
N PHE A 595 -3.36 17.62 16.35
CA PHE A 595 -3.20 17.14 17.71
C PHE A 595 -2.57 15.76 17.71
N ILE A 596 -1.42 15.64 18.35
CA ILE A 596 -0.78 14.35 18.62
C ILE A 596 -1.49 13.74 19.83
N CYS A 597 -2.16 12.61 19.61
CA CYS A 597 -2.88 11.87 20.64
C CYS A 597 -2.25 10.51 20.83
N MET A 598 -1.69 10.27 22.02
CA MET A 598 -1.24 8.95 22.40
C MET A 598 -2.42 8.03 22.75
N TYR A 599 -2.35 6.77 22.31
CA TYR A 599 -3.31 5.72 22.67
C TYR A 599 -2.58 4.45 23.13
N GLY A 600 -3.31 3.60 23.87
CA GLY A 600 -2.79 2.33 24.37
C GLY A 600 -1.73 2.50 25.46
N TYR A 601 -1.83 3.57 26.27
CA TYR A 601 -1.05 3.75 27.49
C TYR A 601 -1.92 3.60 28.72
N ASN A 602 -2.76 4.59 29.04
CA ASN A 602 -3.55 4.65 30.27
C ASN A 602 -4.93 5.30 30.07
N THR A 603 -5.46 5.27 28.84
CA THR A 603 -6.80 5.77 28.51
C THR A 603 -7.73 4.60 28.21
N THR A 604 -9.00 4.71 28.59
CA THR A 604 -10.06 3.79 28.17
C THR A 604 -10.59 4.15 26.78
N LEU A 605 -11.37 3.25 26.17
CA LEU A 605 -12.05 3.54 24.91
C LEU A 605 -13.00 4.76 25.02
N ALA A 606 -13.67 4.93 26.17
CA ALA A 606 -14.53 6.09 26.41
C ALA A 606 -13.73 7.40 26.37
N GLN A 607 -12.56 7.43 27.02
CA GLN A 607 -11.68 8.60 27.02
C GLN A 607 -11.10 8.89 25.63
N ASP A 608 -10.73 7.84 24.87
CA ASP A 608 -10.32 7.99 23.47
C ASP A 608 -11.44 8.65 22.64
N LEU A 609 -12.68 8.17 22.78
CA LEU A 609 -13.85 8.71 22.10
C LEU A 609 -14.08 10.19 22.45
N GLU A 610 -14.06 10.55 23.73
CA GLU A 610 -14.29 11.93 24.18
C GLU A 610 -13.21 12.89 23.68
N ARG A 611 -11.93 12.48 23.69
CA ARG A 611 -10.84 13.27 23.08
C ARG A 611 -11.08 13.52 21.61
N PHE A 612 -11.51 12.51 20.84
CA PHE A 612 -11.74 12.69 19.41
C PHE A 612 -13.00 13.48 19.09
N LYS A 613 -14.08 13.37 19.88
CA LYS A 613 -15.26 14.25 19.79
C LYS A 613 -14.86 15.70 20.07
N PHE A 614 -14.08 15.92 21.11
CA PHE A 614 -13.56 17.23 21.47
C PHE A 614 -12.77 17.83 20.30
N LEU A 615 -11.79 17.11 19.75
CA LEU A 615 -11.01 17.61 18.61
C LEU A 615 -11.89 17.88 17.39
N ARG A 616 -12.87 17.02 17.10
CA ARG A 616 -13.78 17.23 15.96
C ARG A 616 -14.62 18.50 16.10
N SER A 617 -14.91 18.92 17.33
CA SER A 617 -15.66 20.14 17.64
C SER A 617 -14.83 21.44 17.53
N LEU A 618 -13.50 21.35 17.41
CA LEU A 618 -12.62 22.51 17.33
C LEU A 618 -12.38 22.94 15.86
N PRO A 619 -12.44 24.24 15.52
CA PRO A 619 -12.23 24.72 14.16
C PRO A 619 -10.84 24.39 13.59
N GLY A 620 -10.78 23.59 12.51
CA GLY A 620 -9.51 23.26 11.83
C GLY A 620 -8.64 22.23 12.55
N ALA A 621 -9.11 21.70 13.69
CA ALA A 621 -8.41 20.67 14.44
C ALA A 621 -8.60 19.28 13.82
N TYR A 622 -7.54 18.48 13.85
CA TYR A 622 -7.56 17.07 13.45
C TYR A 622 -6.54 16.27 14.23
N VAL A 623 -6.71 14.95 14.25
CA VAL A 623 -5.89 14.06 15.06
C VAL A 623 -4.76 13.37 14.27
N PHE A 624 -3.60 13.27 14.91
CA PHE A 624 -2.53 12.34 14.60
C PHE A 624 -2.38 11.37 15.76
N VAL A 625 -2.79 10.11 15.57
CA VAL A 625 -2.71 9.10 16.61
C VAL A 625 -1.32 8.46 16.67
N GLN A 626 -0.81 8.27 17.88
CA GLN A 626 0.46 7.61 18.15
C GLN A 626 0.25 6.50 19.17
N GLN A 627 0.60 5.26 18.81
CA GLN A 627 0.58 4.17 19.77
C GLN A 627 1.68 4.40 20.81
N TYR A 628 1.36 4.21 22.08
CA TYR A 628 2.36 4.19 23.13
C TYR A 628 3.40 3.10 22.85
N GLN A 629 4.66 3.46 23.03
CA GLN A 629 5.81 2.57 22.99
C GLN A 629 6.62 2.86 24.25
N PRO A 630 6.78 1.88 25.15
CA PRO A 630 7.54 2.09 26.37
C PRO A 630 8.97 2.54 26.07
N ILE A 631 9.40 3.56 26.80
CA ILE A 631 10.80 3.98 26.83
C ILE A 631 11.63 2.91 27.54
N LEU A 632 12.95 2.96 27.46
CA LEU A 632 13.80 2.02 28.20
C LEU A 632 13.49 2.15 29.70
N ASN A 633 13.10 1.05 30.34
CA ASN A 633 12.63 0.99 31.73
C ASN A 633 11.39 1.87 32.03
N GLY A 634 10.62 2.24 31.00
CA GLY A 634 9.38 3.00 31.14
C GLY A 634 8.21 2.16 31.66
N PRO A 635 7.12 2.81 32.11
CA PRO A 635 5.97 2.10 32.66
C PRO A 635 5.29 1.22 31.59
N PRO A 636 4.77 0.04 31.97
CA PRO A 636 3.96 -0.77 31.06
C PRO A 636 2.64 -0.05 30.72
N PRO A 637 2.02 -0.38 29.57
CA PRO A 637 0.65 0.02 29.28
C PRO A 637 -0.32 -0.49 30.37
N GLN A 638 -1.23 0.36 30.81
CA GLN A 638 -2.35 0.07 31.71
C GLN A 638 -3.60 -0.14 30.85
N MET A 639 -3.98 -1.40 30.62
CA MET A 639 -5.00 -1.78 29.63
C MET A 639 -6.09 -2.69 30.20
N GLU A 640 -6.04 -3.00 31.49
CA GLU A 640 -6.90 -3.97 32.18
C GLU A 640 -8.39 -3.60 32.03
N ASN A 641 -8.70 -2.30 32.09
CA ASN A 641 -10.05 -1.75 32.02
C ASN A 641 -10.28 -0.93 30.74
N TYR A 642 -9.59 -1.26 29.65
CA TYR A 642 -9.72 -0.49 28.40
C TYR A 642 -11.15 -0.48 27.86
N PHE A 643 -11.81 -1.64 27.92
CA PHE A 643 -13.24 -1.80 27.65
C PHE A 643 -13.99 -1.80 28.98
N ASP A 644 -14.85 -0.81 29.20
CA ASP A 644 -15.62 -0.60 30.44
C ASP A 644 -17.04 -1.23 30.39
N GLY A 645 -17.27 -2.14 29.44
CA GLY A 645 -18.57 -2.79 29.22
C GLY A 645 -19.46 -2.16 28.13
N GLN A 646 -19.10 -0.99 27.58
CA GLN A 646 -19.89 -0.33 26.51
C GLN A 646 -19.15 -0.25 25.16
N ALA A 647 -18.29 -1.23 24.89
CA ALA A 647 -17.38 -1.23 23.75
C ALA A 647 -18.07 -0.99 22.40
N ASP A 648 -19.16 -1.71 22.11
CA ASP A 648 -19.87 -1.62 20.83
C ASP A 648 -20.45 -0.21 20.61
N ARG A 649 -21.15 0.33 21.62
CA ARG A 649 -21.70 1.69 21.58
C ARG A 649 -20.62 2.74 21.29
N TYR A 650 -19.49 2.65 22.00
CA TYR A 650 -18.40 3.61 21.79
C TYR A 650 -17.74 3.47 20.44
N ILE A 651 -17.57 2.25 19.93
CA ILE A 651 -17.04 2.01 18.58
C ILE A 651 -17.99 2.61 17.54
N ASP A 652 -19.30 2.41 17.68
CA ASP A 652 -20.30 2.97 16.76
C ASP A 652 -20.31 4.50 16.73
N GLU A 653 -20.13 5.14 17.89
CA GLU A 653 -19.96 6.59 17.97
C GLU A 653 -18.62 7.03 17.36
N LEU A 654 -17.54 6.32 17.68
CA LEU A 654 -16.18 6.61 17.23
C LEU A 654 -16.05 6.58 15.70
N ILE A 655 -16.60 5.58 15.03
CA ILE A 655 -16.48 5.42 13.57
C ILE A 655 -17.27 6.47 12.77
N ARG A 656 -18.17 7.21 13.42
CA ARG A 656 -18.88 8.36 12.84
C ARG A 656 -18.04 9.63 12.86
N ILE A 657 -16.99 9.69 13.69
CA ILE A 657 -16.07 10.83 13.76
C ILE A 657 -15.17 10.83 12.52
N CYS A 658 -15.40 11.79 11.63
CA CYS A 658 -14.62 11.96 10.40
C CYS A 658 -13.84 13.28 10.45
N PHE A 659 -12.52 13.18 10.43
CA PHE A 659 -11.63 14.32 10.23
C PHE A 659 -11.41 14.55 8.73
N PRO A 660 -11.57 15.78 8.19
CA PRO A 660 -11.30 16.02 6.77
C PRO A 660 -9.84 15.72 6.39
N GLN A 661 -8.91 15.92 7.33
CA GLN A 661 -7.49 15.63 7.19
C GLN A 661 -7.11 14.39 8.00
N CYS A 662 -6.06 13.69 7.56
CA CYS A 662 -5.36 12.68 8.36
C CYS A 662 -6.14 11.42 8.78
N MET A 663 -7.27 11.06 8.14
CA MET A 663 -7.96 9.78 8.42
C MET A 663 -7.09 8.53 8.26
N LYS A 664 -6.01 8.60 7.46
CA LYS A 664 -5.01 7.54 7.37
C LYS A 664 -4.28 7.28 8.70
N SER A 665 -4.16 8.28 9.56
CA SER A 665 -3.64 8.11 10.91
C SER A 665 -4.65 7.37 11.78
N MET A 666 -5.92 7.82 11.80
CA MET A 666 -7.01 7.15 12.51
C MET A 666 -7.21 5.69 12.11
N GLU A 667 -7.02 5.34 10.84
CA GLU A 667 -7.08 3.94 10.39
C GLU A 667 -6.10 3.03 11.16
N LYS A 668 -4.94 3.54 11.60
CA LYS A 668 -4.00 2.78 12.44
C LYS A 668 -4.58 2.48 13.82
N TYR A 669 -5.22 3.48 14.43
CA TYR A 669 -5.92 3.32 15.70
C TYR A 669 -7.08 2.33 15.56
N TYR A 670 -7.91 2.44 14.52
CA TYR A 670 -8.99 1.49 14.26
C TYR A 670 -8.51 0.05 14.09
N ARG A 671 -7.39 -0.17 13.38
CA ARG A 671 -6.81 -1.52 13.23
C ARG A 671 -6.27 -2.07 14.55
N TRP A 672 -5.68 -1.21 15.37
CA TRP A 672 -5.24 -1.58 16.72
C TRP A 672 -6.44 -1.91 17.61
N LEU A 673 -7.48 -1.07 17.61
CA LEU A 673 -8.72 -1.25 18.37
C LEU A 673 -9.45 -2.52 17.96
N SER A 674 -9.58 -2.79 16.66
CA SER A 674 -10.20 -4.01 16.15
C SER A 674 -9.46 -5.27 16.59
N LYS A 675 -8.12 -5.23 16.64
CA LYS A 675 -7.33 -6.35 17.17
C LYS A 675 -7.58 -6.57 18.67
N ARG A 676 -7.59 -5.49 19.46
CA ARG A 676 -7.91 -5.55 20.90
C ARG A 676 -9.32 -6.06 21.15
N TYR A 677 -10.28 -5.62 20.36
CA TYR A 677 -11.66 -6.09 20.42
C TYR A 677 -11.75 -7.60 20.18
N VAL A 678 -11.06 -8.12 19.16
CA VAL A 678 -10.99 -9.58 18.91
C VAL A 678 -10.38 -10.34 20.08
N GLU A 679 -9.32 -9.81 20.69
CA GLU A 679 -8.68 -10.47 21.84
C GLU A 679 -9.55 -10.47 23.09
N ALA A 680 -10.37 -9.43 23.28
CA ALA A 680 -11.29 -9.32 24.41
C ALA A 680 -12.58 -10.14 24.21
N PHE A 681 -13.16 -10.12 23.01
CA PHE A 681 -14.51 -10.65 22.74
C PHE A 681 -14.54 -11.86 21.79
N GLY A 682 -13.40 -12.26 21.21
CA GLY A 682 -13.31 -13.39 20.29
C GLY A 682 -13.96 -13.20 18.92
N THR A 683 -14.54 -12.02 18.65
CA THR A 683 -15.28 -11.67 17.44
C THR A 683 -14.86 -10.31 16.87
N LEU A 684 -15.38 -9.94 15.69
CA LEU A 684 -15.16 -8.65 15.06
C LEU A 684 -16.35 -7.71 15.24
N HIS A 685 -16.06 -6.43 15.51
CA HIS A 685 -17.04 -5.37 15.37
C HIS A 685 -17.20 -4.96 13.90
N MET A 686 -18.29 -5.36 13.25
CA MET A 686 -18.42 -5.21 11.79
C MET A 686 -18.45 -3.76 11.30
N GLY A 687 -19.08 -2.84 12.05
CA GLY A 687 -19.04 -1.40 11.70
C GLY A 687 -17.62 -0.81 11.69
N LEU A 688 -16.72 -1.36 12.51
CA LEU A 688 -15.32 -0.95 12.55
C LEU A 688 -14.55 -1.52 11.36
N VAL A 689 -14.79 -2.80 11.03
CA VAL A 689 -14.24 -3.44 9.82
C VAL A 689 -14.64 -2.65 8.57
N ASP A 690 -15.90 -2.30 8.43
CA ASP A 690 -16.41 -1.54 7.28
C ASP A 690 -15.78 -0.15 7.21
N THR A 691 -15.56 0.49 8.35
CA THR A 691 -14.86 1.78 8.42
C THR A 691 -13.39 1.68 8.04
N ILE A 692 -12.68 0.64 8.50
CA ILE A 692 -11.28 0.36 8.15
C ILE A 692 -11.10 0.17 6.64
N PHE A 693 -12.04 -0.50 5.98
CA PHE A 693 -11.96 -0.82 4.55
C PHE A 693 -12.80 0.10 3.66
N ARG A 694 -13.41 1.16 4.20
CA ARG A 694 -14.28 2.08 3.44
C ARG A 694 -13.62 2.67 2.19
N TYR A 695 -12.32 3.01 2.28
CA TYR A 695 -11.61 3.72 1.21
C TYR A 695 -10.34 3.02 0.72
N ASN A 696 -9.58 2.38 1.61
CA ASN A 696 -8.25 1.86 1.30
C ASN A 696 -8.24 0.34 1.35
N ASN A 697 -7.56 -0.30 0.39
CA ASN A 697 -7.30 -1.73 0.37
C ASN A 697 -8.57 -2.60 0.58
N ARG A 698 -9.71 -2.23 -0.03
CA ARG A 698 -11.00 -2.96 0.07
C ARG A 698 -10.84 -4.46 -0.15
N PHE A 699 -10.01 -4.87 -1.10
CA PHE A 699 -9.68 -6.28 -1.39
C PHE A 699 -9.12 -7.09 -0.21
N ASN A 700 -8.64 -6.43 0.86
CA ASN A 700 -8.15 -7.12 2.06
C ASN A 700 -9.24 -7.40 3.08
N ARG A 701 -10.49 -6.94 2.88
CA ARG A 701 -11.56 -7.00 3.87
C ARG A 701 -11.89 -8.45 4.27
N GLY A 702 -12.14 -9.33 3.31
CA GLY A 702 -12.45 -10.74 3.56
C GLY A 702 -11.32 -11.48 4.24
N LYS A 703 -10.08 -11.17 3.85
CA LYS A 703 -8.88 -11.67 4.52
C LYS A 703 -8.82 -11.22 5.98
N TYR A 704 -9.14 -9.96 6.24
CA TYR A 704 -9.17 -9.39 7.58
C TYR A 704 -10.27 -10.03 8.45
N ILE A 705 -11.44 -10.30 7.86
CA ILE A 705 -12.55 -11.00 8.52
C ILE A 705 -12.14 -12.43 8.85
N ALA A 706 -11.69 -13.20 7.85
CA ALA A 706 -11.31 -14.61 8.00
C ALA A 706 -10.14 -14.82 8.98
N SER A 707 -9.25 -13.82 9.13
CA SER A 707 -8.14 -13.87 10.08
C SER A 707 -8.45 -13.26 11.45
N LEU A 708 -9.69 -12.78 11.68
CA LEU A 708 -10.07 -11.98 12.85
C LEU A 708 -9.03 -10.89 13.15
N ALA A 709 -8.94 -9.90 12.26
CA ALA A 709 -7.99 -8.80 12.35
C ALA A 709 -6.51 -9.24 12.33
N GLY A 710 -6.21 -10.40 11.74
CA GLY A 710 -4.85 -10.95 11.65
C GLY A 710 -4.39 -11.71 12.90
N THR A 711 -5.28 -11.98 13.86
CA THR A 711 -4.98 -12.77 15.07
C THR A 711 -4.93 -14.27 14.78
N ARG A 712 -5.62 -14.73 13.73
CA ARG A 712 -5.65 -16.13 13.28
C ARG A 712 -5.01 -16.30 11.91
N LYS A 713 -4.41 -17.47 11.68
CA LYS A 713 -4.00 -17.86 10.32
C LYS A 713 -5.24 -18.28 9.54
N ILE A 714 -5.35 -17.79 8.32
CA ILE A 714 -6.36 -18.25 7.36
C ILE A 714 -5.88 -19.62 6.89
N MET A 715 -6.67 -20.66 7.17
CA MET A 715 -6.36 -22.02 6.74
C MET A 715 -6.40 -22.15 5.22
#